data_AF-A0A482XB99-F1
#
_entry.id   AF-A0A482XB99-F1
#
_cell.length_a   1.000
_cell.length_b   1.000
_cell.length_c   1.000
_cell.angle_alpha   90.00
_cell.angle_beta   90.00
_cell.angle_gamma   90.00
#
_symmetry.space_group_name_H-M   'P 1'
#
loop_
_entity.id
_entity.type
_entity.pdbx_description
1 polymer ?
#
loop_
_entity_poly.entity_id
_entity_poly.type
_entity_poly.pdbx_seq_one_letter_code
_entity_poly.pdbx_strand_id
1 'polypeptide(L)'
;MCDSELDLECEEYIASSKKTVLNMMSSQTLMNGPVYLRYNRMLASLYLQLGKDYEAIFHLSESHAVTLRNSALKMSIVNKDEQKNSNNLPRSLWSRDYFSFCSLKFQNGPAELRDQLKILPSEWTLVQLTFEYDEHETSFKTSDTKMLPLHVTRLPCGKMLSKKRMPVTVTVPEMDNSNAADGCTSILEQVHQCIRDNHTAGASVQEKRSKRANADQRLKQIVGEVITSWLKEWSCLLIGRLMDSRLEQSIVNEVDRLMQNYKRSDENVMDVEKVRNILYQIVDCCAHSSESYISSAVEYCVGNKSMSSSFIESILNFKKTHTTALMRAARHPVLLILDDRLECIPWEMTSVLLKHPVSRVPSLHFACALFEKHRDKIVNGVMLVDETKSGFYIINPDKDLVSTEKSVNDFIKKRKLEWLGVAGQKPSHQEVIRSLHENKVFLYCGHGNGCHILNFNDLEKTHLTVIPMLFGCSSASKKRIGEGGLPELWGVSDQYLLAGSPCFFGMLWSVFNTPTNVLTLAFLNMCLPGTPINVNEVIGQEVIDEYTKQEPELLRALRPTKSAIERFMNAAAFIARGIPVAFRYTTTQLIKDLKEWEFSPSKLLRFPLDPIEQNFVRRNVKTAVFSRVDPTPLNNPRLISFSENVITNILNMHVDVTKTKEFVEFIAGNNVLKSSVPIAHRYGGHQFGYWAMQLGDGRAILLGEYINRAGAIIVSDDLVMRDLLYDGHPIMEKTSVVLRIAQSWFRFGSFEILAKTNETNILRDLVNFIIKEHYPDINPDNEDKVVELFSHICRLTTDLLIHWQTIGFVHGVLNTDNMSVLGITIDYGPFGFMEEFDPLYKSNESDHDRRYCYTKQVEIVMWNLMKLLQALTPLLTETQSSQAFKILETEAKNLYPKLNESFSQKLGLKNRHDELIELLFEMMEGTRTDFTMLFRQMSETPMEQLRQPKTCNWAVHKLATHSNYQKFYKEYSEKLESDGVTDEERMNKMRKRNPRYVLRNWMAQEAIEIADKNDDFTEVNRLLRVLSKPFEEQAEAEERGYAQPPPNWSKRLKLSCSS
;
A
#
# COMPACT_ATOMS: atom_id res chain seq x y z
N MET A 1 -15.18 -51.00 5.18
CA MET A 1 -15.19 -51.99 6.27
C MET A 1 -14.01 -51.79 7.21
N CYS A 2 -12.75 -51.81 6.75
CA CYS A 2 -11.63 -51.38 7.63
C CYS A 2 -11.78 -49.93 8.13
N ASP A 3 -12.08 -48.98 7.24
CA ASP A 3 -12.12 -47.55 7.63
C ASP A 3 -13.22 -47.27 8.67
N SER A 4 -14.37 -47.92 8.56
CA SER A 4 -15.49 -47.77 9.51
C SER A 4 -15.21 -48.32 10.91
N GLU A 5 -14.33 -49.32 11.06
CA GLU A 5 -13.89 -49.80 12.37
C GLU A 5 -12.83 -48.85 12.96
N LEU A 6 -11.91 -48.36 12.13
CA LEU A 6 -10.92 -47.33 12.49
C LEU A 6 -11.56 -46.02 12.94
N ASP A 7 -12.59 -45.54 12.25
CA ASP A 7 -13.34 -44.33 12.63
C ASP A 7 -14.02 -44.51 13.99
N LEU A 8 -14.63 -45.68 14.24
CA LEU A 8 -15.26 -46.02 15.52
C LEU A 8 -14.23 -46.09 16.66
N GLU A 9 -13.11 -46.80 16.48
CA GLU A 9 -12.03 -46.84 17.46
C GLU A 9 -11.45 -45.45 17.75
N CYS A 10 -11.28 -44.61 16.73
CA CYS A 10 -10.81 -43.23 16.89
C CYS A 10 -11.82 -42.35 17.63
N GLU A 11 -13.12 -42.43 17.31
CA GLU A 11 -14.15 -41.67 18.03
C GLU A 11 -14.33 -42.15 19.48
N GLU A 12 -14.25 -43.45 19.76
CA GLU A 12 -14.21 -44.00 21.12
C GLU A 12 -12.95 -43.55 21.88
N TYR A 13 -11.78 -43.54 21.23
CA TYR A 13 -10.54 -43.07 21.84
C TYR A 13 -10.57 -41.56 22.12
N ILE A 14 -11.13 -40.75 21.22
CA ILE A 14 -11.37 -39.32 21.46
C ILE A 14 -12.34 -39.13 22.62
N ALA A 15 -13.44 -39.89 22.69
CA ALA A 15 -14.40 -39.81 23.79
C ALA A 15 -13.78 -40.21 25.14
N SER A 16 -12.99 -41.29 25.16
CA SER A 16 -12.26 -41.78 26.33
C SER A 16 -11.18 -40.80 26.79
N SER A 17 -10.38 -40.27 25.86
CA SER A 17 -9.35 -39.27 26.11
C SER A 17 -9.95 -37.95 26.61
N LYS A 18 -11.05 -37.50 25.99
CA LYS A 18 -11.81 -36.31 26.41
C LYS A 18 -12.40 -36.50 27.81
N LYS A 19 -12.97 -37.65 28.12
CA LYS A 19 -13.46 -37.98 29.48
C LYS A 19 -12.32 -38.00 30.49
N THR A 20 -11.19 -38.60 30.15
CA THR A 20 -9.99 -38.66 31.00
C THR A 20 -9.43 -37.26 31.27
N VAL A 21 -9.30 -36.42 30.25
CA VAL A 21 -8.79 -35.05 30.41
C VAL A 21 -9.81 -34.12 31.05
N LEU A 22 -11.12 -34.27 30.81
CA LEU A 22 -12.15 -33.54 31.58
C LEU A 22 -12.14 -33.93 33.07
N ASN A 23 -11.90 -35.21 33.39
CA ASN A 23 -11.72 -35.67 34.77
C ASN A 23 -10.42 -35.14 35.41
N MET A 24 -9.35 -34.92 34.63
CA MET A 24 -8.15 -34.24 35.11
C MET A 24 -8.38 -32.73 35.30
N MET A 25 -9.10 -32.08 34.37
CA MET A 25 -9.41 -30.65 34.36
C MET A 25 -10.45 -30.22 35.40
N SER A 26 -11.25 -31.15 35.94
CA SER A 26 -12.23 -30.86 36.99
C SER A 26 -11.60 -30.75 38.39
N SER A 27 -10.37 -31.24 38.57
CA SER A 27 -9.55 -30.90 39.73
C SER A 27 -9.09 -29.43 39.64
N GLN A 28 -9.40 -28.62 40.65
CA GLN A 28 -9.18 -27.17 40.56
C GLN A 28 -7.70 -26.79 40.60
N THR A 29 -7.39 -25.77 39.79
CA THR A 29 -6.14 -24.99 39.66
C THR A 29 -4.87 -25.72 39.16
N LEU A 30 -4.25 -25.15 38.12
CA LEU A 30 -2.88 -25.39 37.62
C LEU A 30 -2.58 -26.58 36.67
N MET A 31 -3.53 -27.02 35.84
CA MET A 31 -3.26 -27.96 34.70
C MET A 31 -3.44 -27.33 33.30
N ASN A 32 -3.05 -26.06 33.14
CA ASN A 32 -3.04 -25.37 31.83
C ASN A 32 -1.64 -25.30 31.18
N GLY A 33 -0.63 -26.03 31.69
CA GLY A 33 0.75 -25.95 31.18
C GLY A 33 1.04 -26.88 29.98
N PRO A 34 2.20 -27.58 29.94
CA PRO A 34 2.60 -28.38 28.78
C PRO A 34 1.61 -29.52 28.46
N VAL A 35 0.91 -30.03 29.47
CA VAL A 35 -0.11 -31.08 29.29
C VAL A 35 -1.27 -30.59 28.41
N TYR A 36 -1.71 -29.33 28.57
CA TYR A 36 -2.77 -28.76 27.73
C TYR A 36 -2.31 -28.55 26.29
N LEU A 37 -1.07 -28.08 26.10
CA LEU A 37 -0.43 -27.98 24.78
C LEU A 37 -0.37 -29.34 24.08
N ARG A 38 0.18 -30.37 24.75
CA ARG A 38 0.33 -31.72 24.17
C ARG A 38 -1.01 -32.39 23.89
N TYR A 39 -1.99 -32.24 24.78
CA TYR A 39 -3.36 -32.74 24.57
C TYR A 39 -4.01 -32.15 23.32
N ASN A 40 -3.87 -30.84 23.10
CA ASN A 40 -4.42 -30.22 21.90
C ASN A 40 -3.69 -30.67 20.62
N ARG A 41 -2.35 -30.86 20.65
CA ARG A 41 -1.64 -31.45 19.50
C ARG A 41 -2.11 -32.87 19.19
N MET A 42 -2.28 -33.71 20.21
CA MET A 42 -2.81 -35.07 20.07
C MET A 42 -4.22 -35.06 19.46
N LEU A 43 -5.13 -34.21 19.96
CA LEU A 43 -6.45 -34.05 19.37
C LEU A 43 -6.40 -33.55 17.93
N ALA A 44 -5.49 -32.64 17.59
CA ALA A 44 -5.32 -32.17 16.22
C ALA A 44 -4.93 -33.30 15.27
N SER A 45 -3.95 -34.14 15.63
CA SER A 45 -3.59 -35.32 14.83
C SER A 45 -4.76 -36.29 14.65
N LEU A 46 -5.51 -36.59 15.71
CA LEU A 46 -6.69 -37.46 15.64
C LEU A 46 -7.81 -36.87 14.76
N TYR A 47 -8.09 -35.57 14.87
CA TYR A 47 -9.08 -34.91 14.01
C TYR A 47 -8.64 -34.81 12.54
N LEU A 48 -7.34 -34.68 12.26
CA LEU A 48 -6.82 -34.76 10.88
C LEU A 48 -6.97 -36.16 10.28
N GLN A 49 -6.74 -37.21 11.08
CA GLN A 49 -6.97 -38.60 10.66
C GLN A 49 -8.45 -38.85 10.31
N LEU A 50 -9.38 -38.28 11.09
CA LEU A 50 -10.83 -38.32 10.84
C LEU A 50 -11.31 -37.33 9.74
N GLY A 51 -10.41 -36.65 9.02
CA GLY A 51 -10.78 -35.64 8.00
C GLY A 51 -11.48 -34.38 8.52
N LYS A 52 -11.52 -34.19 9.85
CA LYS A 52 -12.18 -33.07 10.56
C LYS A 52 -11.19 -31.91 10.71
N ASP A 53 -10.79 -31.36 9.56
CA ASP A 53 -9.80 -30.29 9.38
C ASP A 53 -10.03 -29.08 10.30
N TYR A 54 -11.28 -28.67 10.46
CA TYR A 54 -11.62 -27.42 11.15
C TYR A 54 -11.51 -27.55 12.67
N GLU A 55 -11.92 -28.69 13.22
CA GLU A 55 -11.68 -29.14 14.59
C GLU A 55 -10.17 -29.27 14.86
N ALA A 56 -9.40 -29.83 13.93
CA ALA A 56 -7.95 -29.90 14.06
C ALA A 56 -7.30 -28.51 14.11
N ILE A 57 -7.69 -27.59 13.22
CA ILE A 57 -7.20 -26.20 13.22
C ILE A 57 -7.46 -25.51 14.56
N PHE A 58 -8.65 -25.70 15.13
CA PHE A 58 -8.99 -25.20 16.46
C PHE A 58 -8.00 -25.69 17.53
N HIS A 59 -7.75 -27.00 17.57
CA HIS A 59 -6.82 -27.58 18.54
C HIS A 59 -5.37 -27.16 18.30
N LEU A 60 -4.90 -27.06 17.05
CA LEU A 60 -3.59 -26.50 16.74
C LEU A 60 -3.47 -25.07 17.29
N SER A 61 -4.49 -24.22 17.13
CA SER A 61 -4.51 -22.86 17.67
C SER A 61 -4.57 -22.76 19.20
N GLU A 62 -5.20 -23.73 19.89
CA GLU A 62 -5.14 -23.84 21.35
C GLU A 62 -3.79 -24.34 21.88
N SER A 63 -2.93 -24.93 21.03
CA SER A 63 -1.61 -25.43 21.45
C SER A 63 -0.53 -24.35 21.58
N HIS A 64 -0.80 -23.08 21.23
CA HIS A 64 0.21 -22.00 21.20
C HIS A 64 0.21 -21.08 22.44
N ALA A 65 1.42 -20.78 22.91
CA ALA A 65 1.76 -19.83 23.98
C ALA A 65 0.93 -19.99 25.26
N VAL A 66 0.69 -21.23 25.67
CA VAL A 66 -0.27 -21.57 26.72
C VAL A 66 0.17 -21.05 28.10
N THR A 67 1.46 -21.15 28.40
CA THR A 67 2.11 -20.56 29.59
C THR A 67 1.94 -19.05 29.61
N LEU A 68 2.12 -18.39 28.46
CA LEU A 68 1.97 -16.94 28.34
C LEU A 68 0.51 -16.50 28.59
N ARG A 69 -0.46 -17.25 28.05
CA ARG A 69 -1.89 -17.06 28.34
C ARG A 69 -2.23 -17.27 29.83
N ASN A 70 -1.61 -18.25 30.49
CA ASN A 70 -1.76 -18.47 31.93
C ASN A 70 -1.14 -17.37 32.79
N SER A 71 -0.01 -16.80 32.37
CA SER A 71 0.59 -15.66 33.06
C SER A 71 -0.38 -14.47 33.03
N ALA A 72 -0.95 -14.15 31.87
CA ALA A 72 -2.02 -13.16 31.75
C ALA A 72 -3.22 -13.45 32.66
N LEU A 73 -3.66 -14.72 32.74
CA LEU A 73 -4.73 -15.14 33.66
C LEU A 73 -4.38 -14.83 35.12
N LYS A 74 -3.19 -15.25 35.57
CA LYS A 74 -2.70 -15.05 36.93
C LYS A 74 -2.64 -13.56 37.28
N MET A 75 -2.15 -12.73 36.36
CA MET A 75 -2.11 -11.28 36.50
C MET A 75 -3.53 -10.68 36.61
N SER A 76 -4.49 -11.17 35.82
CA SER A 76 -5.91 -10.77 35.93
C SER A 76 -6.53 -11.08 37.30
N ILE A 77 -6.03 -12.11 38.01
CA ILE A 77 -6.50 -12.52 39.33
C ILE A 77 -5.80 -11.68 40.41
N VAL A 78 -4.47 -11.59 40.39
CA VAL A 78 -3.69 -10.78 41.35
C VAL A 78 -4.16 -9.32 41.36
N ASN A 79 -4.42 -8.75 40.17
CA ASN A 79 -4.89 -7.38 40.06
C ASN A 79 -6.30 -7.17 40.65
N LYS A 80 -7.16 -8.21 40.72
CA LYS A 80 -8.48 -8.12 41.40
C LYS A 80 -8.36 -8.02 42.92
N ASP A 81 -7.28 -8.54 43.50
CA ASP A 81 -7.06 -8.52 44.95
C ASP A 81 -6.18 -7.34 45.38
N GLU A 82 -5.16 -6.95 44.60
CA GLU A 82 -4.41 -5.69 44.82
C GLU A 82 -5.35 -4.46 44.67
N GLN A 83 -6.29 -4.46 43.72
CA GLN A 83 -7.31 -3.38 43.56
C GLN A 83 -8.22 -3.18 44.79
N LYS A 84 -8.44 -4.22 45.62
CA LYS A 84 -9.27 -4.11 46.83
C LYS A 84 -8.51 -3.45 48.00
N ASN A 85 -7.17 -3.51 47.97
CA ASN A 85 -6.32 -3.22 49.13
C ASN A 85 -5.36 -2.01 48.94
N SER A 86 -5.31 -1.40 47.75
CA SER A 86 -4.35 -0.33 47.42
C SER A 86 -4.96 1.08 47.40
N ASN A 87 -4.32 2.01 48.14
CA ASN A 87 -4.60 3.46 48.10
C ASN A 87 -3.52 4.27 47.34
N ASN A 88 -2.43 3.65 46.87
CA ASN A 88 -1.18 4.38 46.51
C ASN A 88 -0.83 4.40 45.02
N LEU A 89 -1.66 3.88 44.11
CA LEU A 89 -1.54 4.11 42.67
C LEU A 89 -2.89 4.52 42.05
N PRO A 90 -2.89 5.35 40.98
CA PRO A 90 -4.12 5.75 40.30
C PRO A 90 -4.97 4.57 39.83
N ARG A 91 -6.25 4.58 40.22
CA ARG A 91 -7.24 3.53 39.85
C ARG A 91 -7.42 3.36 38.32
N SER A 92 -7.02 4.35 37.52
CA SER A 92 -7.11 4.37 36.06
C SER A 92 -6.08 3.52 35.31
N LEU A 93 -5.02 3.04 35.98
CA LEU A 93 -3.91 2.33 35.32
C LEU A 93 -4.18 0.84 35.03
N TRP A 94 -5.31 0.29 35.49
CA TRP A 94 -5.58 -1.15 35.53
C TRP A 94 -6.88 -1.52 34.81
N SER A 95 -6.81 -1.97 33.55
CA SER A 95 -7.97 -2.49 32.81
C SER A 95 -8.11 -4.00 33.01
N ARG A 96 -9.31 -4.44 33.43
CA ARG A 96 -9.59 -5.86 33.68
C ARG A 96 -9.74 -6.68 32.40
N ASP A 97 -10.10 -6.04 31.30
CA ASP A 97 -10.68 -6.73 30.13
C ASP A 97 -9.60 -7.26 29.18
N TYR A 98 -8.46 -6.58 29.06
CA TYR A 98 -7.36 -7.05 28.22
C TYR A 98 -6.78 -8.39 28.69
N PHE A 99 -6.51 -8.52 29.99
CA PHE A 99 -5.97 -9.76 30.55
C PHE A 99 -6.98 -10.90 30.53
N SER A 100 -8.29 -10.61 30.62
CA SER A 100 -9.32 -11.65 30.47
C SER A 100 -9.27 -12.22 29.05
N PHE A 101 -9.18 -11.38 28.02
CA PHE A 101 -9.07 -11.83 26.63
C PHE A 101 -7.84 -12.72 26.39
N CYS A 102 -6.65 -12.32 26.85
CA CYS A 102 -5.43 -13.13 26.72
C CYS A 102 -5.52 -14.50 27.43
N SER A 103 -6.45 -14.66 28.37
CA SER A 103 -6.57 -15.83 29.25
C SER A 103 -7.70 -16.80 28.91
N LEU A 104 -8.69 -16.35 28.15
CA LEU A 104 -9.84 -17.18 27.77
C LEU A 104 -9.38 -18.21 26.73
N LYS A 105 -9.49 -19.49 27.08
CA LYS A 105 -9.66 -20.56 26.08
C LYS A 105 -10.96 -20.29 25.33
N PHE A 106 -11.05 -20.69 24.07
CA PHE A 106 -12.32 -20.64 23.34
C PHE A 106 -13.32 -21.63 23.96
N GLN A 107 -14.22 -21.10 24.81
CA GLN A 107 -15.07 -21.92 25.68
C GLN A 107 -16.16 -22.65 24.90
N ASN A 108 -16.55 -22.13 23.74
CA ASN A 108 -17.58 -22.68 22.85
C ASN A 108 -16.99 -23.51 21.69
N GLY A 109 -15.70 -23.88 21.76
CA GLY A 109 -15.06 -24.78 20.80
C GLY A 109 -14.85 -24.16 19.40
N PRO A 110 -14.77 -24.99 18.34
CA PRO A 110 -14.43 -24.56 16.98
C PRO A 110 -15.33 -23.45 16.40
N ALA A 111 -16.57 -23.33 16.85
CA ALA A 111 -17.47 -22.25 16.41
C ALA A 111 -16.90 -20.87 16.78
N GLU A 112 -16.33 -20.72 17.98
CA GLU A 112 -15.81 -19.46 18.51
C GLU A 112 -14.59 -18.97 17.72
N LEU A 113 -13.69 -19.88 17.32
CA LEU A 113 -12.58 -19.59 16.39
C LEU A 113 -13.08 -18.85 15.14
N ARG A 114 -14.23 -19.26 14.58
CA ARG A 114 -14.79 -18.66 13.37
C ARG A 114 -15.16 -17.21 13.60
N ASP A 115 -15.79 -16.93 14.73
CA ASP A 115 -16.31 -15.60 15.04
C ASP A 115 -15.20 -14.64 15.43
N GLN A 116 -14.15 -15.13 16.09
CA GLN A 116 -12.93 -14.35 16.34
C GLN A 116 -12.22 -13.97 15.03
N LEU A 117 -12.05 -14.90 14.10
CA LEU A 117 -11.46 -14.60 12.78
C LEU A 117 -12.31 -13.60 11.96
N LYS A 118 -13.64 -13.60 12.10
CA LYS A 118 -14.52 -12.59 11.46
C LYS A 118 -14.36 -11.18 12.03
N ILE A 119 -14.02 -11.06 13.31
CA ILE A 119 -13.87 -9.79 14.03
C ILE A 119 -12.53 -9.11 13.69
N LEU A 120 -11.48 -9.90 13.48
CA LEU A 120 -10.16 -9.42 13.05
C LEU A 120 -10.20 -8.68 11.68
N PRO A 121 -9.25 -7.77 11.40
CA PRO A 121 -9.19 -7.03 10.13
C PRO A 121 -9.08 -7.94 8.90
N SER A 122 -9.75 -7.58 7.80
CA SER A 122 -9.75 -8.36 6.54
C SER A 122 -8.44 -8.32 5.74
N GLU A 123 -7.55 -7.45 6.19
CA GLU A 123 -6.19 -7.24 5.73
C GLU A 123 -5.22 -8.22 6.40
N TRP A 124 -5.55 -8.73 7.60
CA TRP A 124 -4.66 -9.65 8.32
C TRP A 124 -4.72 -11.05 7.72
N THR A 125 -3.54 -11.64 7.55
CA THR A 125 -3.37 -13.05 7.23
C THR A 125 -2.56 -13.68 8.35
N LEU A 126 -3.21 -14.49 9.19
CA LEU A 126 -2.49 -15.24 10.22
C LEU A 126 -2.00 -16.56 9.62
N VAL A 127 -0.74 -16.90 9.87
CA VAL A 127 -0.12 -18.15 9.40
C VAL A 127 0.54 -18.81 10.60
N GLN A 128 0.11 -20.04 10.88
CA GLN A 128 0.51 -20.78 12.06
C GLN A 128 1.32 -22.02 11.63
N LEU A 129 2.52 -22.16 12.20
CA LEU A 129 3.43 -23.27 11.96
C LEU A 129 3.53 -24.09 13.25
N THR A 130 2.89 -25.27 13.27
CA THR A 130 2.81 -26.14 14.45
C THR A 130 3.37 -27.50 14.10
N PHE A 131 4.36 -27.97 14.85
CA PHE A 131 4.80 -29.37 14.72
C PHE A 131 3.72 -30.33 15.24
N GLU A 132 3.70 -31.53 14.68
CA GLU A 132 2.83 -32.63 15.09
C GLU A 132 3.09 -33.07 16.55
N TYR A 133 2.14 -33.81 17.12
CA TYR A 133 2.29 -34.49 18.41
C TYR A 133 3.40 -35.55 18.37
N ASP A 134 4.31 -35.51 19.33
CA ASP A 134 5.30 -36.57 19.58
C ASP A 134 5.04 -37.17 20.96
N GLU A 135 4.78 -38.48 21.02
CA GLU A 135 4.55 -39.20 22.26
C GLU A 135 5.76 -39.21 23.21
N HIS A 136 6.97 -39.19 22.65
CA HIS A 136 8.24 -39.22 23.40
C HIS A 136 8.69 -37.85 23.93
N GLU A 137 7.93 -36.79 23.65
CA GLU A 137 8.19 -35.42 24.12
C GLU A 137 8.08 -35.31 25.66
N THR A 138 9.13 -35.69 26.39
CA THR A 138 9.11 -35.66 27.86
C THR A 138 8.99 -34.23 28.38
N SER A 139 8.25 -34.04 29.48
CA SER A 139 7.84 -32.73 30.02
C SER A 139 8.98 -31.77 30.39
N PHE A 140 10.23 -32.23 30.41
CA PHE A 140 11.42 -31.44 30.78
C PHE A 140 12.63 -31.64 29.87
N LYS A 141 12.56 -32.52 28.85
CA LYS A 141 13.63 -32.72 27.86
C LYS A 141 13.01 -33.03 26.50
N THR A 142 12.84 -31.98 25.70
CA THR A 142 12.82 -32.10 24.24
C THR A 142 14.26 -32.25 23.75
N SER A 143 14.51 -33.23 22.87
CA SER A 143 15.64 -33.13 21.97
C SER A 143 15.30 -32.01 20.98
N ASP A 144 15.77 -30.79 21.26
CA ASP A 144 15.50 -29.55 20.50
C ASP A 144 15.94 -29.60 19.00
N THR A 145 16.34 -30.77 18.52
CA THR A 145 16.86 -31.05 17.17
C THR A 145 15.97 -31.98 16.34
N LYS A 146 15.01 -32.73 16.91
CA LYS A 146 14.13 -33.61 16.11
C LYS A 146 13.14 -32.76 15.29
N MET A 147 13.17 -32.93 13.97
CA MET A 147 12.18 -32.33 13.07
C MET A 147 11.01 -33.29 12.92
N LEU A 148 9.84 -32.90 13.42
CA LEU A 148 8.57 -33.62 13.25
C LEU A 148 7.87 -33.15 11.97
N PRO A 149 6.79 -33.83 11.52
CA PRO A 149 5.88 -33.27 10.53
C PRO A 149 5.34 -31.91 11.01
N LEU A 150 5.12 -30.99 10.06
CA LEU A 150 4.74 -29.61 10.32
C LEU A 150 3.37 -29.31 9.72
N HIS A 151 2.40 -28.99 10.56
CA HIS A 151 1.13 -28.41 10.13
C HIS A 151 1.33 -26.92 9.80
N VAL A 152 1.16 -26.60 8.52
CA VAL A 152 1.12 -25.24 7.98
C VAL A 152 -0.34 -24.81 7.87
N THR A 153 -0.79 -24.00 8.83
CA THR A 153 -2.19 -23.56 8.93
C THR A 153 -2.33 -22.10 8.52
N ARG A 154 -3.20 -21.83 7.54
CA ARG A 154 -3.53 -20.48 7.06
C ARG A 154 -4.88 -20.05 7.60
N LEU A 155 -4.92 -18.90 8.26
CA LEU A 155 -6.09 -18.34 8.94
C LEU A 155 -6.46 -16.96 8.32
N PRO A 156 -7.35 -16.92 7.32
CA PRO A 156 -7.88 -15.66 6.78
C PRO A 156 -8.79 -14.96 7.81
N CYS A 157 -8.88 -13.63 7.73
CA CYS A 157 -9.63 -12.80 8.67
C CYS A 157 -10.71 -11.93 8.00
N GLY A 158 -11.58 -11.34 8.80
CA GLY A 158 -12.57 -10.32 8.42
C GLY A 158 -13.99 -10.83 8.17
N LYS A 159 -14.94 -9.89 8.17
CA LYS A 159 -16.37 -10.17 7.98
C LYS A 159 -16.71 -10.88 6.66
N MET A 160 -15.81 -10.81 5.66
CA MET A 160 -15.95 -11.45 4.34
C MET A 160 -15.38 -12.89 4.28
N LEU A 161 -15.35 -13.59 5.41
CA LEU A 161 -15.23 -15.06 5.51
C LEU A 161 -16.47 -15.76 4.92
N SER A 162 -16.64 -15.59 3.61
CA SER A 162 -17.57 -16.33 2.77
C SER A 162 -17.12 -17.79 2.59
N LYS A 163 -17.97 -18.65 2.02
CA LYS A 163 -17.61 -20.01 1.59
C LYS A 163 -16.35 -20.08 0.69
N LYS A 164 -15.94 -18.95 0.09
CA LYS A 164 -14.78 -18.87 -0.80
C LYS A 164 -13.45 -18.60 -0.08
N ARG A 165 -13.44 -18.39 1.25
CA ARG A 165 -12.23 -18.08 2.06
C ARG A 165 -12.36 -18.69 3.45
N MET A 166 -11.89 -19.92 3.63
CA MET A 166 -11.89 -20.61 4.92
C MET A 166 -10.47 -20.93 5.41
N PRO A 167 -10.27 -21.13 6.73
CA PRO A 167 -9.06 -21.71 7.26
C PRO A 167 -8.70 -23.03 6.57
N VAL A 168 -7.41 -23.23 6.31
CA VAL A 168 -6.86 -24.45 5.69
C VAL A 168 -5.61 -24.87 6.45
N THR A 169 -5.42 -26.16 6.64
CA THR A 169 -4.18 -26.73 7.16
C THR A 169 -3.66 -27.84 6.25
N VAL A 170 -2.34 -27.94 6.13
CA VAL A 170 -1.65 -29.02 5.41
C VAL A 170 -0.48 -29.49 6.25
N THR A 171 -0.32 -30.81 6.38
CA THR A 171 0.82 -31.43 7.06
C THR A 171 1.96 -31.65 6.07
N VAL A 172 3.06 -30.94 6.26
CA VAL A 172 4.34 -31.16 5.57
C VAL A 172 5.08 -32.28 6.31
N PRO A 173 5.61 -33.31 5.63
CA PRO A 173 6.34 -34.40 6.30
C PRO A 173 7.66 -33.93 6.95
N GLU A 174 8.29 -34.84 7.69
CA GLU A 174 9.69 -34.67 8.10
C GLU A 174 10.60 -34.47 6.88
N MET A 175 11.73 -33.78 7.07
CA MET A 175 12.65 -33.48 5.97
C MET A 175 13.50 -34.71 5.59
N ASP A 176 13.51 -35.06 4.30
CA ASP A 176 14.33 -36.15 3.75
C ASP A 176 15.84 -35.90 3.96
N ASN A 177 16.41 -36.49 5.01
CA ASN A 177 17.86 -36.48 5.30
C ASN A 177 18.66 -37.38 4.32
N SER A 178 18.55 -37.10 3.03
CA SER A 178 19.06 -37.93 1.92
C SER A 178 20.59 -37.95 1.76
N ASN A 179 21.33 -37.10 2.48
CA ASN A 179 22.80 -37.11 2.54
C ASN A 179 23.32 -37.67 3.87
N ALA A 180 23.10 -38.96 4.11
CA ALA A 180 23.52 -39.68 5.32
C ALA A 180 25.05 -39.91 5.45
N ALA A 181 25.89 -39.14 4.76
CA ALA A 181 27.35 -39.31 4.69
C ALA A 181 28.13 -38.45 5.70
N ASP A 182 27.60 -37.29 6.09
CA ASP A 182 28.12 -36.43 7.16
C ASP A 182 27.06 -36.36 8.27
N GLY A 183 27.44 -36.72 9.51
CA GLY A 183 26.51 -36.98 10.62
C GLY A 183 25.36 -35.96 10.75
N CYS A 184 24.14 -36.39 10.40
CA CYS A 184 22.99 -35.52 10.18
C CYS A 184 22.58 -34.71 11.42
N THR A 185 22.96 -33.43 11.43
CA THR A 185 22.40 -32.42 12.34
C THR A 185 21.22 -31.73 11.64
N SER A 186 20.12 -31.48 12.35
CA SER A 186 18.90 -30.92 11.72
C SER A 186 19.06 -29.44 11.36
N ILE A 187 18.15 -28.91 10.51
CA ILE A 187 18.11 -27.46 10.19
C ILE A 187 18.14 -26.60 11.46
N LEU A 188 17.37 -26.98 12.49
CA LEU A 188 17.32 -26.27 13.77
C LEU A 188 18.69 -26.25 14.48
N GLU A 189 19.34 -27.41 14.55
CA GLU A 189 20.66 -27.54 15.15
C GLU A 189 21.73 -26.73 14.40
N GLN A 190 21.64 -26.70 13.08
CA GLN A 190 22.54 -25.93 12.22
C GLN A 190 22.31 -24.41 12.33
N VAL A 191 21.06 -23.95 12.45
CA VAL A 191 20.75 -22.54 12.75
C VAL A 191 21.34 -22.16 14.12
N HIS A 192 21.13 -23.01 15.14
CA HIS A 192 21.75 -22.81 16.45
C HIS A 192 23.29 -22.82 16.38
N GLN A 193 23.89 -23.64 15.52
CA GLN A 193 25.34 -23.64 15.30
C GLN A 193 25.82 -22.34 14.63
N CYS A 194 25.13 -21.84 13.61
CA CYS A 194 25.44 -20.55 12.98
C CYS A 194 25.37 -19.39 13.99
N ILE A 195 24.35 -19.40 14.86
CA ILE A 195 24.22 -18.43 15.97
C ILE A 195 25.39 -18.57 16.96
N ARG A 196 25.78 -19.80 17.34
CA ARG A 196 26.94 -20.04 18.22
C ARG A 196 28.26 -19.56 17.61
N ASP A 197 28.54 -19.88 16.35
CA ASP A 197 29.79 -19.51 15.67
C ASP A 197 29.92 -17.99 15.45
N ASN A 198 28.79 -17.27 15.30
CA ASN A 198 28.77 -15.81 15.31
C ASN A 198 29.29 -15.22 16.64
N HIS A 199 28.95 -15.88 17.76
CA HIS A 199 29.31 -15.49 19.14
C HIS A 199 30.53 -16.21 19.71
N THR A 200 31.53 -16.43 18.87
CA THR A 200 32.81 -17.02 19.27
C THR A 200 33.65 -16.10 20.17
N ALA A 201 33.61 -16.37 21.48
CA ALA A 201 34.55 -15.87 22.47
C ALA A 201 35.87 -16.67 22.43
N GLY A 202 36.94 -16.15 23.06
CA GLY A 202 38.23 -16.87 23.24
C GLY A 202 39.12 -17.07 22.00
N ALA A 203 38.57 -17.25 20.81
CA ALA A 203 39.34 -17.54 19.59
C ALA A 203 40.17 -16.34 19.04
N SER A 204 41.13 -16.60 18.16
CA SER A 204 41.92 -15.55 17.50
C SER A 204 41.06 -14.66 16.58
N VAL A 205 41.60 -13.50 16.18
CA VAL A 205 40.88 -12.55 15.29
C VAL A 205 40.59 -13.18 13.92
N GLN A 206 41.49 -14.00 13.39
CA GLN A 206 41.35 -14.63 12.08
C GLN A 206 40.31 -15.77 12.10
N GLU A 207 40.35 -16.64 13.13
CA GLU A 207 39.34 -17.69 13.32
C GLU A 207 37.94 -17.09 13.52
N LYS A 208 37.81 -16.04 14.34
CA LYS A 208 36.54 -15.31 14.53
C LYS A 208 36.00 -14.77 13.20
N ARG A 209 36.85 -14.20 12.34
CA ARG A 209 36.43 -13.72 11.01
C ARG A 209 35.95 -14.87 10.11
N SER A 210 36.69 -15.98 10.05
CA SER A 210 36.35 -17.15 9.23
C SER A 210 35.04 -17.80 9.68
N LYS A 211 34.90 -18.10 10.98
CA LYS A 211 33.68 -18.72 11.53
C LYS A 211 32.42 -17.89 11.28
N ARG A 212 32.53 -16.55 11.38
CA ARG A 212 31.42 -15.63 11.08
C ARG A 212 31.04 -15.59 9.60
N ALA A 213 32.02 -15.62 8.70
CA ALA A 213 31.75 -15.69 7.26
C ALA A 213 31.04 -17.01 6.89
N ASN A 214 31.52 -18.12 7.45
CA ASN A 214 30.91 -19.44 7.26
C ASN A 214 29.47 -19.49 7.81
N ALA A 215 29.22 -18.93 9.00
CA ALA A 215 27.89 -18.83 9.59
C ALA A 215 26.94 -17.94 8.76
N ASP A 216 27.43 -16.84 8.18
CA ASP A 216 26.66 -15.95 7.30
C ASP A 216 26.19 -16.68 6.03
N GLN A 217 27.13 -17.34 5.35
CA GLN A 217 26.84 -18.13 4.16
C GLN A 217 25.94 -19.33 4.47
N ARG A 218 26.19 -20.07 5.56
CA ARG A 218 25.40 -21.25 5.91
C ARG A 218 23.98 -20.87 6.34
N LEU A 219 23.76 -19.81 7.12
CA LEU A 219 22.40 -19.38 7.46
C LEU A 219 21.63 -18.95 6.19
N LYS A 220 22.26 -18.22 5.26
CA LYS A 220 21.65 -17.86 3.98
C LYS A 220 21.24 -19.11 3.17
N GLN A 221 22.07 -20.15 3.18
CA GLN A 221 21.74 -21.42 2.54
C GLN A 221 20.59 -22.14 3.24
N ILE A 222 20.60 -22.25 4.57
CA ILE A 222 19.54 -22.89 5.37
C ILE A 222 18.18 -22.21 5.14
N VAL A 223 18.12 -20.88 5.09
CA VAL A 223 16.88 -20.15 4.80
C VAL A 223 16.34 -20.45 3.39
N GLY A 224 17.22 -20.78 2.44
CA GLY A 224 16.83 -21.35 1.15
C GLY A 224 16.29 -22.78 1.28
N GLU A 225 17.02 -23.66 1.97
CA GLU A 225 16.66 -25.08 2.21
C GLU A 225 15.28 -25.23 2.89
N VAL A 226 14.92 -24.33 3.81
CA VAL A 226 13.58 -24.28 4.43
C VAL A 226 12.46 -24.18 3.37
N ILE A 227 12.66 -23.42 2.29
CA ILE A 227 11.69 -23.30 1.20
C ILE A 227 11.87 -24.41 0.17
N THR A 228 13.09 -24.67 -0.31
CA THR A 228 13.31 -25.57 -1.46
C THR A 228 13.26 -27.06 -1.12
N SER A 229 13.56 -27.40 0.14
CA SER A 229 13.84 -28.77 0.55
C SER A 229 12.88 -29.26 1.64
N TRP A 230 12.34 -28.35 2.47
CA TRP A 230 11.34 -28.70 3.49
C TRP A 230 9.91 -28.32 3.08
N LEU A 231 9.56 -27.02 3.03
CA LEU A 231 8.17 -26.61 2.74
C LEU A 231 7.75 -26.84 1.28
N LYS A 232 8.69 -26.77 0.33
CA LYS A 232 8.48 -27.00 -1.10
C LYS A 232 7.25 -26.24 -1.62
N GLU A 233 6.26 -26.94 -2.15
CA GLU A 233 5.01 -26.37 -2.67
C GLU A 233 4.10 -25.72 -1.62
N TRP A 234 4.19 -26.11 -0.35
CA TRP A 234 3.36 -25.58 0.75
C TRP A 234 3.80 -24.21 1.23
N SER A 235 4.93 -23.72 0.74
CA SER A 235 5.35 -22.32 0.91
C SER A 235 4.31 -21.32 0.38
N CYS A 236 3.42 -21.72 -0.55
CA CYS A 236 2.31 -20.88 -1.01
C CYS A 236 1.33 -20.46 0.09
N LEU A 237 1.22 -21.22 1.19
CA LEU A 237 0.33 -20.90 2.31
C LEU A 237 0.82 -19.71 3.16
N LEU A 238 2.09 -19.30 3.00
CA LEU A 238 2.70 -18.24 3.80
C LEU A 238 2.35 -16.81 3.34
N ILE A 239 1.85 -16.62 2.12
CA ILE A 239 1.78 -15.29 1.48
C ILE A 239 0.70 -14.36 2.07
N GLY A 240 0.97 -13.06 2.15
CA GLY A 240 -0.04 -12.07 2.55
C GLY A 240 -1.08 -11.84 1.44
N ARG A 241 -2.31 -11.47 1.82
CA ARG A 241 -3.38 -11.11 0.86
C ARG A 241 -2.95 -9.95 -0.06
N LEU A 242 -3.28 -10.03 -1.35
CA LEU A 242 -3.09 -8.93 -2.31
C LEU A 242 -3.86 -7.66 -1.91
N MET A 243 -3.25 -6.50 -2.14
CA MET A 243 -3.91 -5.19 -2.02
C MET A 243 -4.60 -4.76 -3.33
N ASP A 244 -4.18 -5.31 -4.48
CA ASP A 244 -4.81 -5.06 -5.77
C ASP A 244 -6.07 -5.92 -5.93
N SER A 245 -7.24 -5.29 -5.86
CA SER A 245 -8.54 -5.94 -5.98
C SER A 245 -8.86 -6.46 -7.39
N ARG A 246 -8.24 -5.90 -8.44
CA ARG A 246 -8.41 -6.41 -9.82
C ARG A 246 -7.63 -7.70 -9.99
N LEU A 247 -6.38 -7.73 -9.55
CA LEU A 247 -5.54 -8.93 -9.60
C LEU A 247 -6.09 -10.04 -8.68
N GLU A 248 -6.58 -9.66 -7.49
CA GLU A 248 -7.31 -10.56 -6.59
C GLU A 248 -8.54 -11.17 -7.29
N GLN A 249 -9.32 -10.38 -8.04
CA GLN A 249 -10.48 -10.87 -8.77
C GLN A 249 -10.10 -11.78 -9.95
N SER A 250 -8.99 -11.53 -10.65
CA SER A 250 -8.47 -12.43 -11.70
C SER A 250 -8.15 -13.82 -11.15
N ILE A 251 -7.53 -13.90 -9.96
CA ILE A 251 -7.27 -15.18 -9.27
C ILE A 251 -8.59 -15.86 -8.90
N VAL A 252 -9.55 -15.12 -8.32
CA VAL A 252 -10.89 -15.67 -7.98
C VAL A 252 -11.57 -16.25 -9.22
N ASN A 253 -11.52 -15.54 -10.35
CA ASN A 253 -12.14 -15.97 -11.60
C ASN A 253 -11.50 -17.25 -12.16
N GLU A 254 -10.17 -17.35 -12.12
CA GLU A 254 -9.46 -18.56 -12.58
C GLU A 254 -9.77 -19.76 -11.68
N VAL A 255 -9.77 -19.59 -10.35
CA VAL A 255 -10.18 -20.65 -9.42
C VAL A 255 -11.65 -21.03 -9.62
N ASP A 256 -12.56 -20.07 -9.79
CA ASP A 256 -13.96 -20.35 -10.10
C ASP A 256 -14.11 -21.13 -11.42
N ARG A 257 -13.30 -20.83 -12.44
CA ARG A 257 -13.26 -21.57 -13.73
C ARG A 257 -12.79 -23.01 -13.55
N LEU A 258 -11.72 -23.24 -12.78
CA LEU A 258 -11.23 -24.58 -12.46
C LEU A 258 -12.29 -25.40 -11.70
N MET A 259 -12.92 -24.80 -10.70
CA MET A 259 -13.91 -25.48 -9.84
C MET A 259 -15.24 -25.81 -10.54
N GLN A 260 -15.59 -25.17 -11.68
CA GLN A 260 -16.82 -25.51 -12.44
C GLN A 260 -16.89 -26.99 -12.84
N ASN A 261 -15.75 -27.59 -13.14
CA ASN A 261 -15.64 -28.99 -13.57
C ASN A 261 -15.30 -29.95 -12.40
N TYR A 262 -15.10 -29.43 -11.19
CA TYR A 262 -14.76 -30.24 -10.02
C TYR A 262 -16.03 -30.65 -9.26
N LYS A 263 -16.35 -31.94 -9.32
CA LYS A 263 -17.43 -32.57 -8.53
C LYS A 263 -16.82 -33.62 -7.62
N ARG A 264 -17.28 -33.69 -6.37
CA ARG A 264 -16.89 -34.74 -5.42
C ARG A 264 -17.33 -36.10 -5.99
N SER A 265 -16.37 -36.96 -6.32
CA SER A 265 -16.64 -38.24 -6.99
C SER A 265 -16.78 -39.43 -6.04
N ASP A 266 -16.19 -39.35 -4.83
CA ASP A 266 -16.19 -40.39 -3.81
C ASP A 266 -16.14 -39.80 -2.39
N GLU A 267 -16.34 -40.64 -1.37
CA GLU A 267 -16.21 -40.28 0.05
C GLU A 267 -14.75 -39.93 0.40
N ASN A 268 -13.77 -40.67 -0.15
CA ASN A 268 -12.33 -40.52 0.06
C ASN A 268 -11.67 -39.32 -0.67
N VAL A 269 -12.45 -38.36 -1.18
CA VAL A 269 -11.95 -37.17 -1.87
C VAL A 269 -11.95 -35.97 -0.94
N MET A 270 -10.83 -35.22 -0.94
CA MET A 270 -10.67 -34.01 -0.13
C MET A 270 -11.81 -33.00 -0.38
N ASP A 271 -12.28 -32.35 0.69
CA ASP A 271 -13.46 -31.49 0.61
C ASP A 271 -13.36 -30.38 -0.45
N VAL A 272 -14.46 -30.14 -1.15
CA VAL A 272 -14.55 -29.21 -2.29
C VAL A 272 -14.18 -27.78 -1.90
N GLU A 273 -14.55 -27.33 -0.69
CA GLU A 273 -14.17 -26.01 -0.18
C GLU A 273 -12.68 -26.01 0.22
N LYS A 274 -12.12 -27.08 0.79
CA LYS A 274 -10.67 -27.21 1.06
C LYS A 274 -9.83 -27.16 -0.23
N VAL A 275 -10.19 -27.95 -1.24
CA VAL A 275 -9.55 -27.96 -2.58
C VAL A 275 -9.54 -26.56 -3.19
N ARG A 276 -10.70 -25.90 -3.19
CA ARG A 276 -10.85 -24.52 -3.69
C ARG A 276 -9.91 -23.53 -2.98
N ASN A 277 -9.84 -23.58 -1.66
CA ASN A 277 -9.01 -22.65 -0.88
C ASN A 277 -7.50 -22.91 -1.09
N ILE A 278 -7.08 -24.17 -1.29
CA ILE A 278 -5.70 -24.53 -1.65
C ILE A 278 -5.36 -24.05 -3.07
N LEU A 279 -6.20 -24.34 -4.06
CA LEU A 279 -6.01 -23.88 -5.44
C LEU A 279 -5.89 -22.35 -5.53
N TYR A 280 -6.64 -21.60 -4.72
CA TYR A 280 -6.47 -20.15 -4.63
C TYR A 280 -5.05 -19.77 -4.21
N GLN A 281 -4.45 -20.40 -3.19
CA GLN A 281 -3.08 -20.07 -2.79
C GLN A 281 -2.06 -20.51 -3.84
N ILE A 282 -2.29 -21.62 -4.55
CA ILE A 282 -1.43 -22.06 -5.66
C ILE A 282 -1.45 -21.03 -6.80
N VAL A 283 -2.62 -20.51 -7.18
CA VAL A 283 -2.75 -19.48 -8.23
C VAL A 283 -2.20 -18.13 -7.78
N ASP A 284 -2.47 -17.69 -6.54
CA ASP A 284 -1.93 -16.43 -6.00
C ASP A 284 -0.39 -16.48 -5.85
N CYS A 285 0.17 -17.63 -5.48
CA CYS A 285 1.61 -17.85 -5.34
C CYS A 285 2.31 -18.27 -6.66
N CYS A 286 1.61 -18.50 -7.77
CA CYS A 286 2.18 -19.20 -8.93
C CYS A 286 3.44 -18.53 -9.50
N ALA A 287 3.54 -17.20 -9.40
CA ALA A 287 4.70 -16.42 -9.84
C ALA A 287 5.96 -16.62 -8.97
N HIS A 288 5.80 -17.06 -7.72
CA HIS A 288 6.88 -17.36 -6.77
C HIS A 288 7.24 -18.86 -6.72
N SER A 289 6.33 -19.74 -7.16
CA SER A 289 6.51 -21.20 -7.14
C SER A 289 7.18 -21.73 -8.42
N SER A 290 7.94 -22.83 -8.30
CA SER A 290 8.42 -23.59 -9.47
C SER A 290 7.26 -24.32 -10.16
N GLU A 291 7.41 -24.70 -11.43
CA GLU A 291 6.38 -25.47 -12.13
C GLU A 291 6.18 -26.85 -11.50
N SER A 292 7.26 -27.50 -11.06
CA SER A 292 7.20 -28.77 -10.32
C SER A 292 6.43 -28.67 -9.00
N TYR A 293 6.57 -27.57 -8.26
CA TYR A 293 5.80 -27.34 -7.03
C TYR A 293 4.32 -27.08 -7.31
N ILE A 294 4.00 -26.36 -8.39
CA ILE A 294 2.61 -26.18 -8.84
C ILE A 294 1.99 -27.56 -9.17
N SER A 295 2.70 -28.41 -9.90
CA SER A 295 2.24 -29.77 -10.20
C SER A 295 2.00 -30.61 -8.95
N SER A 296 2.98 -30.68 -8.03
CA SER A 296 2.87 -31.46 -6.78
C SER A 296 1.65 -31.03 -5.94
N ALA A 297 1.45 -29.72 -5.75
CA ALA A 297 0.32 -29.22 -4.96
C ALA A 297 -1.04 -29.47 -5.63
N VAL A 298 -1.13 -29.35 -6.96
CA VAL A 298 -2.37 -29.65 -7.70
C VAL A 298 -2.68 -31.14 -7.69
N GLU A 299 -1.67 -32.00 -7.89
CA GLU A 299 -1.83 -33.46 -7.82
C GLU A 299 -2.28 -33.91 -6.42
N TYR A 300 -1.68 -33.37 -5.36
CA TYR A 300 -2.08 -33.59 -3.97
C TYR A 300 -3.54 -33.20 -3.73
N CYS A 301 -3.98 -32.02 -4.20
CA CYS A 301 -5.32 -31.54 -3.88
C CYS A 301 -6.44 -32.09 -4.78
N VAL A 302 -6.15 -32.42 -6.05
CA VAL A 302 -7.16 -32.90 -7.01
C VAL A 302 -7.26 -34.42 -7.06
N GLY A 303 -6.15 -35.15 -6.84
CA GLY A 303 -6.07 -36.62 -6.84
C GLY A 303 -6.26 -37.31 -8.21
N ASN A 304 -7.16 -36.81 -9.06
CA ASN A 304 -7.42 -37.35 -10.39
C ASN A 304 -6.38 -36.84 -11.41
N LYS A 305 -5.49 -37.73 -11.87
CA LYS A 305 -4.39 -37.42 -12.83
C LYS A 305 -4.81 -36.67 -14.10
N SER A 306 -5.99 -36.98 -14.65
CA SER A 306 -6.48 -36.34 -15.88
C SER A 306 -6.89 -34.88 -15.60
N MET A 307 -7.64 -34.67 -14.52
CA MET A 307 -8.04 -33.33 -14.09
C MET A 307 -6.85 -32.49 -13.60
N SER A 308 -5.93 -33.09 -12.84
CA SER A 308 -4.70 -32.44 -12.39
C SER A 308 -3.90 -31.88 -13.58
N SER A 309 -3.69 -32.67 -14.64
CA SER A 309 -3.01 -32.23 -15.86
C SER A 309 -3.64 -30.97 -16.46
N SER A 310 -4.97 -30.94 -16.57
CA SER A 310 -5.71 -29.77 -17.10
C SER A 310 -5.61 -28.55 -16.18
N PHE A 311 -5.67 -28.75 -14.86
CA PHE A 311 -5.53 -27.67 -13.89
C PHE A 311 -4.11 -27.09 -13.91
N ILE A 312 -3.08 -27.93 -13.98
CA ILE A 312 -1.67 -27.53 -14.08
C ILE A 312 -1.44 -26.67 -15.32
N GLU A 313 -1.89 -27.13 -16.51
CA GLU A 313 -1.75 -26.35 -17.75
C GLU A 313 -2.40 -24.96 -17.64
N SER A 314 -3.61 -24.92 -17.06
CA SER A 314 -4.35 -23.68 -16.83
C SER A 314 -3.60 -22.70 -15.92
N ILE A 315 -3.10 -23.18 -14.78
CA ILE A 315 -2.36 -22.39 -13.80
C ILE A 315 -1.02 -21.92 -14.38
N LEU A 316 -0.33 -22.73 -15.19
CA LEU A 316 0.90 -22.33 -15.88
C LEU A 316 0.64 -21.26 -16.95
N ASN A 317 -0.50 -21.29 -17.65
CA ASN A 317 -0.89 -20.20 -18.56
C ASN A 317 -1.30 -18.92 -17.81
N PHE A 318 -1.98 -19.04 -16.67
CA PHE A 318 -2.23 -17.90 -15.79
C PHE A 318 -0.91 -17.28 -15.28
N LYS A 319 0.04 -18.12 -14.85
CA LYS A 319 1.38 -17.69 -14.45
C LYS A 319 2.10 -16.94 -15.56
N LYS A 320 2.17 -17.48 -16.79
CA LYS A 320 2.81 -16.83 -17.94
C LYS A 320 2.25 -15.42 -18.21
N THR A 321 0.96 -15.23 -18.02
CA THR A 321 0.27 -13.94 -18.27
C THR A 321 0.35 -12.97 -17.10
N HIS A 322 0.46 -13.44 -15.85
CA HIS A 322 0.37 -12.60 -14.64
C HIS A 322 1.64 -12.50 -13.79
N THR A 323 2.74 -13.20 -14.14
CA THR A 323 3.98 -13.24 -13.33
C THR A 323 4.50 -11.85 -12.93
N THR A 324 4.63 -10.93 -13.89
CA THR A 324 5.15 -9.56 -13.61
C THR A 324 4.24 -8.77 -12.67
N ALA A 325 2.92 -8.93 -12.80
CA ALA A 325 1.95 -8.27 -11.92
C ALA A 325 2.01 -8.84 -10.51
N LEU A 326 1.94 -10.16 -10.36
CA LEU A 326 1.99 -10.85 -9.06
C LEU A 326 3.30 -10.60 -8.31
N MET A 327 4.44 -10.56 -9.02
CA MET A 327 5.76 -10.31 -8.43
C MET A 327 5.98 -8.86 -7.97
N ARG A 328 5.18 -7.91 -8.46
CA ARG A 328 5.22 -6.48 -8.09
C ARG A 328 4.12 -6.08 -7.12
N ALA A 329 3.01 -6.82 -7.08
CA ALA A 329 1.83 -6.46 -6.30
C ALA A 329 2.15 -6.32 -4.79
N ALA A 330 1.67 -5.21 -4.22
CA ALA A 330 1.73 -5.00 -2.77
C ALA A 330 0.77 -5.98 -2.07
N ARG A 331 1.21 -6.50 -0.92
CA ARG A 331 0.44 -7.40 -0.06
C ARG A 331 0.28 -6.81 1.34
N HIS A 332 -0.83 -7.16 1.98
CA HIS A 332 -1.12 -6.88 3.37
C HIS A 332 -0.25 -7.74 4.32
N PRO A 333 -0.16 -7.39 5.62
CA PRO A 333 0.73 -8.06 6.56
C PRO A 333 0.41 -9.54 6.82
N VAL A 334 1.48 -10.32 7.05
CA VAL A 334 1.42 -11.69 7.56
C VAL A 334 1.78 -11.70 9.04
N LEU A 335 0.93 -12.32 9.86
CA LEU A 335 1.17 -12.51 11.29
C LEU A 335 1.50 -13.98 11.56
N LEU A 336 2.78 -14.25 11.86
CA LEU A 336 3.29 -15.60 12.10
C LEU A 336 3.03 -16.04 13.54
N ILE A 337 2.39 -17.19 13.72
CA ILE A 337 2.34 -17.94 14.98
C ILE A 337 3.28 -19.14 14.82
N LEU A 338 4.29 -19.25 15.66
CA LEU A 338 5.37 -20.23 15.51
C LEU A 338 5.42 -21.16 16.72
N ASP A 339 5.56 -22.47 16.49
CA ASP A 339 6.11 -23.38 17.50
C ASP A 339 7.47 -22.85 17.97
N ASP A 340 7.72 -22.90 19.28
CA ASP A 340 8.93 -22.38 19.91
C ASP A 340 10.23 -22.86 19.26
N ARG A 341 10.28 -24.09 18.76
CA ARG A 341 11.46 -24.65 18.06
C ARG A 341 11.78 -23.88 16.77
N LEU A 342 10.78 -23.26 16.14
CA LEU A 342 10.90 -22.52 14.88
C LEU A 342 11.26 -21.04 15.08
N GLU A 343 11.28 -20.54 16.32
CA GLU A 343 11.56 -19.12 16.61
C GLU A 343 12.99 -18.70 16.24
N CYS A 344 13.95 -19.63 16.16
CA CYS A 344 15.32 -19.32 15.74
C CYS A 344 15.47 -19.04 14.24
N ILE A 345 14.53 -19.49 13.41
CA ILE A 345 14.56 -19.31 11.94
C ILE A 345 14.12 -17.87 11.60
N PRO A 346 14.87 -17.11 10.76
CA PRO A 346 14.45 -15.81 10.28
C PRO A 346 13.48 -15.95 9.09
N TRP A 347 12.25 -16.37 9.37
CA TRP A 347 11.17 -16.56 8.39
C TRP A 347 10.96 -15.36 7.45
N GLU A 348 11.17 -14.15 7.98
CA GLU A 348 11.09 -12.85 7.29
C GLU A 348 12.10 -12.70 6.14
N MET A 349 13.13 -13.56 6.07
CA MET A 349 14.15 -13.57 5.02
C MET A 349 13.97 -14.70 4.00
N THR A 350 12.93 -15.55 4.14
CA THR A 350 12.61 -16.58 3.14
C THR A 350 12.17 -15.94 1.83
N SER A 351 12.47 -16.58 0.70
CA SER A 351 12.19 -16.03 -0.66
C SER A 351 10.72 -15.64 -0.89
N VAL A 352 9.79 -16.32 -0.19
CA VAL A 352 8.35 -16.10 -0.26
C VAL A 352 7.89 -14.93 0.63
N LEU A 353 8.48 -14.76 1.82
CA LEU A 353 8.10 -13.69 2.76
C LEU A 353 8.93 -12.41 2.62
N LEU A 354 10.08 -12.44 1.95
CA LEU A 354 11.02 -11.32 1.79
C LEU A 354 10.39 -10.03 1.22
N LYS A 355 9.26 -10.13 0.53
CA LYS A 355 8.51 -8.99 -0.03
C LYS A 355 7.32 -8.52 0.83
N HIS A 356 6.94 -9.25 1.87
CA HIS A 356 5.75 -8.96 2.67
C HIS A 356 6.10 -8.18 3.96
N PRO A 357 5.17 -7.37 4.51
CA PRO A 357 5.23 -6.96 5.89
C PRO A 357 4.98 -8.20 6.76
N VAL A 358 5.89 -8.52 7.68
CA VAL A 358 5.79 -9.71 8.54
C VAL A 358 6.04 -9.32 10.00
N SER A 359 5.22 -9.88 10.89
CA SER A 359 5.41 -9.81 12.34
C SER A 359 5.09 -11.17 12.97
N ARG A 360 5.66 -11.46 14.14
CA ARG A 360 5.34 -12.67 14.90
C ARG A 360 4.38 -12.37 16.05
N VAL A 361 3.40 -13.21 16.29
CA VAL A 361 2.48 -13.10 17.43
C VAL A 361 2.48 -14.42 18.21
N PRO A 362 2.50 -14.40 19.56
CA PRO A 362 2.64 -15.64 20.35
C PRO A 362 1.54 -16.67 20.10
N SER A 363 0.30 -16.22 19.87
CA SER A 363 -0.82 -17.07 19.47
C SER A 363 -1.96 -16.24 18.89
N LEU A 364 -2.97 -16.90 18.31
CA LEU A 364 -4.21 -16.26 17.85
C LEU A 364 -4.88 -15.43 18.96
N HIS A 365 -4.87 -15.93 20.19
CA HIS A 365 -5.42 -15.24 21.36
C HIS A 365 -4.75 -13.88 21.58
N PHE A 366 -3.42 -13.80 21.41
CA PHE A 366 -2.69 -12.52 21.49
C PHE A 366 -3.01 -11.59 20.34
N ALA A 367 -3.16 -12.10 19.11
CA ALA A 367 -3.56 -11.28 17.97
C ALA A 367 -4.95 -10.65 18.18
N CYS A 368 -5.93 -11.44 18.66
CA CYS A 368 -7.26 -10.96 18.98
C CYS A 368 -7.27 -10.00 20.19
N ALA A 369 -6.52 -10.28 21.26
CA ALA A 369 -6.42 -9.39 22.41
C ALA A 369 -5.81 -8.02 22.04
N LEU A 370 -4.71 -8.03 21.27
CA LEU A 370 -4.05 -6.81 20.80
C LEU A 370 -4.94 -6.03 19.83
N PHE A 371 -5.67 -6.72 18.94
CA PHE A 371 -6.70 -6.10 18.13
C PHE A 371 -7.76 -5.41 18.99
N GLU A 372 -8.32 -6.10 19.99
CA GLU A 372 -9.38 -5.53 20.84
C GLU A 372 -8.90 -4.31 21.62
N LYS A 373 -7.71 -4.38 22.21
CA LYS A 373 -7.11 -3.29 22.99
C LYS A 373 -6.89 -2.01 22.17
N HIS A 374 -6.57 -2.16 20.89
CA HIS A 374 -6.22 -1.04 20.01
C HIS A 374 -7.25 -0.78 18.90
N ARG A 375 -8.42 -1.43 18.97
CA ARG A 375 -9.46 -1.46 17.91
C ARG A 375 -9.80 -0.08 17.36
N ASP A 376 -10.03 0.89 18.24
CA ASP A 376 -10.44 2.26 17.88
C ASP A 376 -9.36 3.05 17.12
N LYS A 377 -8.11 2.56 17.11
CA LYS A 377 -6.96 3.15 16.41
C LYS A 377 -6.56 2.35 15.16
N ILE A 378 -7.19 1.21 14.90
CA ILE A 378 -6.88 0.35 13.76
C ILE A 378 -7.74 0.77 12.56
N VAL A 379 -7.07 1.23 11.50
CA VAL A 379 -7.70 1.62 10.23
C VAL A 379 -7.10 0.74 9.13
N ASN A 380 -7.94 0.08 8.34
CA ASN A 380 -7.52 -0.86 7.27
C ASN A 380 -6.47 -1.89 7.75
N GLY A 381 -6.68 -2.44 8.95
CA GLY A 381 -5.77 -3.42 9.56
C GLY A 381 -4.43 -2.87 10.07
N VAL A 382 -4.24 -1.55 10.17
CA VAL A 382 -3.01 -0.97 10.74
C VAL A 382 -3.35 -0.02 11.88
N MET A 383 -2.73 -0.21 13.04
CA MET A 383 -2.86 0.72 14.17
C MET A 383 -2.13 2.03 13.86
N LEU A 384 -2.85 3.15 13.92
CA LEU A 384 -2.29 4.47 13.68
C LEU A 384 -1.81 5.12 15.00
N VAL A 385 -0.64 5.77 14.94
CA VAL A 385 -0.02 6.48 16.07
C VAL A 385 0.24 7.94 15.68
N ASP A 386 -0.39 8.86 16.40
CA ASP A 386 -0.61 10.24 15.96
C ASP A 386 0.47 11.26 16.40
N GLU A 387 1.48 10.86 17.16
CA GLU A 387 2.43 11.81 17.73
C GLU A 387 3.84 11.24 17.88
N THR A 388 4.82 11.99 17.36
CA THR A 388 6.24 11.63 17.44
C THR A 388 7.10 12.58 18.25
N LYS A 389 6.51 13.58 18.91
CA LYS A 389 7.15 14.32 20.02
C LYS A 389 7.18 13.46 21.29
N SER A 390 6.18 12.59 21.45
CA SER A 390 6.00 11.64 22.54
C SER A 390 6.90 10.40 22.36
N GLY A 391 8.21 10.59 22.45
CA GLY A 391 9.22 9.52 22.39
C GLY A 391 10.24 9.64 23.53
N PHE A 392 10.70 8.49 24.03
CA PHE A 392 11.76 8.41 25.03
C PHE A 392 12.92 7.54 24.55
N TYR A 393 14.17 7.94 24.80
CA TYR A 393 15.36 7.14 24.48
C TYR A 393 16.28 6.86 25.68
N ILE A 394 16.92 5.69 25.64
CA ILE A 394 18.03 5.30 26.52
C ILE A 394 19.18 4.84 25.62
N ILE A 395 20.29 5.57 25.62
CA ILE A 395 21.43 5.31 24.74
C ILE A 395 22.70 5.16 25.58
N ASN A 396 23.48 4.11 25.34
CA ASN A 396 24.75 3.84 26.04
C ASN A 396 24.70 3.99 27.58
N PRO A 397 23.77 3.31 28.29
CA PRO A 397 23.62 3.48 29.73
C PRO A 397 24.84 3.01 30.55
N ASP A 398 25.64 2.09 30.01
CA ASP A 398 26.85 1.54 30.63
C ASP A 398 28.15 2.30 30.28
N LYS A 399 28.08 3.36 29.45
CA LYS A 399 29.20 4.20 28.99
C LYS A 399 30.26 3.52 28.11
N ASP A 400 30.02 2.33 27.58
CA ASP A 400 30.98 1.57 26.76
C ASP A 400 30.66 1.52 25.25
N LEU A 401 29.49 2.01 24.83
CA LEU A 401 29.03 2.09 23.44
C LEU A 401 29.16 3.52 22.83
N VAL A 402 30.30 4.17 23.03
CA VAL A 402 30.55 5.58 22.66
C VAL A 402 30.24 5.91 21.19
N SER A 403 30.50 4.97 20.27
CA SER A 403 30.18 5.15 18.83
C SER A 403 28.66 5.16 18.57
N THR A 404 27.91 4.27 19.23
CA THR A 404 26.43 4.26 19.18
C THR A 404 25.87 5.52 19.82
N GLU A 405 26.42 5.95 20.95
CA GLU A 405 26.02 7.21 21.60
C GLU A 405 26.16 8.40 20.66
N LYS A 406 27.32 8.53 19.99
CA LYS A 406 27.55 9.60 19.02
C LYS A 406 26.55 9.52 17.86
N SER A 407 26.51 8.40 17.12
CA SER A 407 25.69 8.32 15.89
C SER A 407 24.19 8.44 16.16
N VAL A 408 23.66 7.89 17.26
CA VAL A 408 22.23 8.03 17.57
C VAL A 408 21.89 9.44 18.07
N ASN A 409 22.76 10.08 18.87
CA ASN A 409 22.56 11.49 19.25
C ASN A 409 22.65 12.44 18.05
N ASP A 410 23.62 12.23 17.15
CA ASP A 410 23.78 13.05 15.95
C ASP A 410 22.59 12.86 14.99
N PHE A 411 22.04 11.63 14.89
CA PHE A 411 20.78 11.37 14.19
C PHE A 411 19.60 12.13 14.83
N ILE A 412 19.36 11.97 16.13
CA ILE A 412 18.26 12.63 16.87
C ILE A 412 18.31 14.16 16.68
N LYS A 413 19.51 14.75 16.78
CA LYS A 413 19.73 16.19 16.57
C LYS A 413 19.48 16.62 15.13
N LYS A 414 20.12 15.99 14.13
CA LYS A 414 19.91 16.32 12.70
C LYS A 414 18.44 16.14 12.30
N ARG A 415 17.78 15.13 12.85
CA ARG A 415 16.38 14.79 12.56
C ARG A 415 15.37 15.65 13.35
N LYS A 416 15.85 16.52 14.26
CA LYS A 416 15.08 17.42 15.13
C LYS A 416 13.99 16.70 15.95
N LEU A 417 14.29 15.51 16.48
CA LEU A 417 13.34 14.76 17.31
C LEU A 417 13.29 15.37 18.72
N GLU A 418 12.12 15.83 19.14
CA GLU A 418 11.87 16.39 20.50
C GLU A 418 11.79 15.29 21.59
N TRP A 419 12.42 14.14 21.38
CA TRP A 419 12.37 13.02 22.31
C TRP A 419 13.13 13.36 23.60
N LEU A 420 12.54 13.00 24.73
CA LEU A 420 13.22 13.02 26.02
C LEU A 420 14.11 11.77 26.14
N GLY A 421 15.11 11.79 27.00
CA GLY A 421 15.94 10.60 27.18
C GLY A 421 17.23 10.82 27.93
N VAL A 422 17.98 9.72 28.06
CA VAL A 422 19.33 9.72 28.63
C VAL A 422 20.32 9.11 27.65
N ALA A 423 21.46 9.77 27.49
CA ALA A 423 22.60 9.28 26.75
C ALA A 423 23.83 9.23 27.66
N GLY A 424 24.60 8.14 27.60
CA GLY A 424 25.82 8.01 28.39
C GLY A 424 25.60 7.92 29.91
N GLN A 425 24.40 7.61 30.39
CA GLN A 425 24.12 7.45 31.82
C GLN A 425 22.93 6.51 32.08
N LYS A 426 22.89 5.90 33.27
CA LYS A 426 21.78 5.04 33.70
C LYS A 426 20.59 5.90 34.16
N PRO A 427 19.38 5.70 33.63
CA PRO A 427 18.17 6.35 34.15
C PRO A 427 17.78 5.73 35.49
N SER A 428 17.01 6.47 36.29
CA SER A 428 16.33 5.88 37.45
C SER A 428 15.19 4.96 37.00
N HIS A 429 14.87 3.97 37.83
CA HIS A 429 13.77 3.04 37.55
C HIS A 429 12.41 3.76 37.37
N GLN A 430 12.17 4.83 38.13
CA GLN A 430 10.95 5.64 38.03
C GLN A 430 10.85 6.39 36.70
N GLU A 431 11.95 6.95 36.17
CA GLU A 431 11.97 7.59 34.85
C GLU A 431 11.64 6.59 33.74
N VAL A 432 12.18 5.37 33.82
CA VAL A 432 11.90 4.33 32.81
C VAL A 432 10.43 3.93 32.83
N ILE A 433 9.87 3.56 33.99
CA ILE A 433 8.45 3.18 34.10
C ILE A 433 7.52 4.32 33.67
N ARG A 434 7.82 5.55 34.10
CA ARG A 434 7.09 6.75 33.66
C ARG A 434 7.13 6.92 32.14
N SER A 435 8.31 6.77 31.54
CA SER A 435 8.49 6.95 30.10
C SER A 435 7.66 5.96 29.27
N LEU A 436 7.52 4.72 29.72
CA LEU A 436 6.74 3.67 29.05
C LEU A 436 5.23 3.96 29.04
N HIS A 437 4.73 4.72 30.02
CA HIS A 437 3.33 5.16 30.08
C HIS A 437 3.08 6.46 29.30
N GLU A 438 3.97 7.45 29.43
CA GLU A 438 3.77 8.79 28.84
C GLU A 438 4.09 8.83 27.33
N ASN A 439 4.93 7.93 26.82
CA ASN A 439 5.44 7.98 25.44
C ASN A 439 4.75 6.99 24.48
N LYS A 440 4.80 7.30 23.18
CA LYS A 440 4.37 6.41 22.08
C LYS A 440 5.52 5.57 21.53
N VAL A 441 6.76 6.04 21.63
CA VAL A 441 7.97 5.29 21.23
C VAL A 441 8.94 5.20 22.39
N PHE A 442 9.55 4.03 22.59
CA PHE A 442 10.61 3.80 23.56
C PHE A 442 11.82 3.17 22.86
N LEU A 443 12.88 3.96 22.65
CA LEU A 443 14.10 3.55 21.97
C LEU A 443 15.16 3.14 23.00
N TYR A 444 15.69 1.92 22.87
CA TYR A 444 16.80 1.44 23.70
C TYR A 444 17.99 1.03 22.82
N CYS A 445 19.13 1.71 23.00
CA CYS A 445 20.39 1.42 22.33
C CYS A 445 21.47 1.11 23.38
N GLY A 446 21.49 -0.13 23.84
CA GLY A 446 22.38 -0.63 24.90
C GLY A 446 22.57 -2.14 24.83
N HIS A 447 23.21 -2.75 25.84
CA HIS A 447 23.44 -4.19 25.85
C HIS A 447 22.18 -5.01 26.13
N GLY A 448 22.02 -6.12 25.40
CA GLY A 448 20.97 -7.09 25.67
C GLY A 448 19.57 -6.54 25.41
N ASN A 449 18.68 -6.74 26.38
CA ASN A 449 17.29 -6.30 26.37
C ASN A 449 17.01 -5.19 27.43
N GLY A 450 18.02 -4.67 28.10
CA GLY A 450 17.85 -3.66 29.15
C GLY A 450 17.35 -4.18 30.51
N CYS A 451 17.35 -5.49 30.79
CA CYS A 451 16.88 -6.08 32.06
C CYS A 451 17.57 -5.54 33.34
N HIS A 452 18.77 -4.97 33.21
CA HIS A 452 19.52 -4.38 34.31
C HIS A 452 19.11 -2.93 34.62
N ILE A 453 18.22 -2.34 33.80
CA ILE A 453 17.62 -1.01 33.96
C ILE A 453 16.13 -1.13 34.26
N LEU A 454 15.46 -2.08 33.61
CA LEU A 454 14.02 -2.30 33.67
C LEU A 454 13.72 -3.66 34.30
N ASN A 455 13.12 -3.64 35.50
CA ASN A 455 12.56 -4.84 36.11
C ASN A 455 11.26 -5.22 35.38
N PHE A 456 11.32 -6.26 34.56
CA PHE A 456 10.18 -6.67 33.73
C PHE A 456 9.00 -7.24 34.52
N ASN A 457 9.19 -7.67 35.77
CA ASN A 457 8.09 -8.08 36.64
C ASN A 457 7.16 -6.91 36.98
N ASP A 458 7.67 -5.67 36.99
CA ASP A 458 6.87 -4.47 37.19
C ASP A 458 6.15 -4.08 35.90
N LEU A 459 6.81 -4.30 34.74
CA LEU A 459 6.23 -4.03 33.42
C LEU A 459 4.99 -4.87 33.14
N GLU A 460 5.00 -6.15 33.51
CA GLU A 460 3.84 -7.05 33.42
C GLU A 460 2.60 -6.49 34.13
N LYS A 461 2.77 -5.79 35.27
CA LYS A 461 1.65 -5.19 36.02
C LYS A 461 1.06 -3.93 35.36
N THR A 462 1.64 -3.43 34.27
CA THR A 462 1.26 -2.14 33.65
C THR A 462 0.49 -2.29 32.34
N HIS A 463 -0.42 -1.36 32.06
CA HIS A 463 -1.02 -1.23 30.73
C HIS A 463 -0.22 -0.25 29.88
N LEU A 464 0.47 -0.78 28.87
CA LEU A 464 1.31 0.00 27.96
C LEU A 464 0.63 0.24 26.60
N THR A 465 0.94 1.38 25.96
CA THR A 465 0.60 1.63 24.54
C THR A 465 1.82 2.05 23.71
N VAL A 466 2.99 2.11 24.35
CA VAL A 466 4.28 2.45 23.73
C VAL A 466 4.75 1.35 22.78
N ILE A 467 5.49 1.74 21.74
CA ILE A 467 6.21 0.87 20.80
C ILE A 467 7.67 0.74 21.28
N PRO A 468 8.04 -0.37 21.95
CA PRO A 468 9.42 -0.65 22.32
C PRO A 468 10.27 -1.03 21.10
N MET A 469 11.37 -0.29 20.91
CA MET A 469 12.39 -0.53 19.88
C MET A 469 13.74 -0.77 20.58
N LEU A 470 14.06 -2.04 20.86
CA LEU A 470 15.25 -2.44 21.61
C LEU A 470 16.34 -2.91 20.65
N PHE A 471 17.24 -2.01 20.29
CA PHE A 471 18.40 -2.26 19.43
C PHE A 471 19.64 -2.71 20.22
N GLY A 472 19.43 -3.67 21.12
CA GLY A 472 20.49 -4.39 21.80
C GLY A 472 20.63 -5.83 21.30
N CYS A 473 21.81 -6.40 21.49
CA CYS A 473 22.12 -7.77 21.07
C CYS A 473 21.17 -8.80 21.69
N SER A 474 20.57 -9.68 20.89
CA SER A 474 19.61 -10.70 21.36
C SER A 474 18.37 -10.12 22.09
N SER A 475 18.01 -8.85 21.87
CA SER A 475 16.89 -8.20 22.56
C SER A 475 15.52 -8.85 22.33
N ALA A 476 15.32 -9.50 21.18
CA ALA A 476 14.12 -10.26 20.80
C ALA A 476 14.30 -11.78 20.96
N SER A 477 15.41 -12.24 21.57
CA SER A 477 15.65 -13.66 21.85
C SER A 477 14.73 -14.16 22.95
N LYS A 478 14.28 -15.40 22.82
CA LYS A 478 13.55 -16.14 23.85
C LYS A 478 14.39 -17.29 24.39
N LYS A 479 14.16 -17.70 25.65
CA LYS A 479 14.88 -18.79 26.32
C LYS A 479 13.93 -19.61 27.19
N ARG A 480 14.26 -20.89 27.41
CA ARG A 480 13.64 -21.71 28.47
C ARG A 480 14.12 -21.19 29.84
N ILE A 481 13.24 -21.09 30.83
CA ILE A 481 13.59 -20.57 32.17
C ILE A 481 13.84 -21.73 33.14
N GLY A 482 15.12 -21.91 33.51
CA GLY A 482 15.57 -22.77 34.60
C GLY A 482 15.52 -24.29 34.33
N GLU A 483 16.25 -25.05 35.15
CA GLU A 483 16.07 -26.51 35.23
C GLU A 483 14.78 -26.80 36.00
N GLY A 484 13.70 -27.14 35.27
CA GLY A 484 12.41 -27.57 35.83
C GLY A 484 11.28 -26.53 35.85
N GLY A 485 11.43 -25.36 35.20
CA GLY A 485 10.49 -24.24 35.31
C GLY A 485 9.31 -24.22 34.34
N LEU A 486 9.56 -23.96 33.06
CA LEU A 486 8.53 -23.74 32.03
C LEU A 486 8.85 -24.50 30.72
N PRO A 487 7.85 -25.08 30.03
CA PRO A 487 8.06 -25.86 28.80
C PRO A 487 8.20 -25.01 27.54
N GLU A 488 7.73 -23.77 27.56
CA GLU A 488 7.71 -22.85 26.41
C GLU A 488 8.83 -21.81 26.54
N LEU A 489 9.21 -21.21 25.41
CA LEU A 489 10.21 -20.14 25.35
C LEU A 489 9.62 -18.80 25.83
N TRP A 490 10.39 -18.09 26.64
CA TRP A 490 10.02 -16.79 27.19
C TRP A 490 11.05 -15.71 26.82
N GLY A 491 10.58 -14.53 26.44
CA GLY A 491 11.44 -13.36 26.17
C GLY A 491 10.80 -12.04 26.57
N VAL A 492 11.62 -10.99 26.64
CA VAL A 492 11.19 -9.63 27.02
C VAL A 492 10.12 -9.08 26.09
N SER A 493 10.15 -9.44 24.81
CA SER A 493 9.10 -9.09 23.86
C SER A 493 7.72 -9.59 24.29
N ASP A 494 7.63 -10.78 24.87
CA ASP A 494 6.36 -11.36 25.31
C ASP A 494 5.80 -10.60 26.52
N GLN A 495 6.67 -10.04 27.37
CA GLN A 495 6.30 -9.20 28.52
C GLN A 495 5.73 -7.85 28.07
N TYR A 496 6.30 -7.23 27.02
CA TYR A 496 5.72 -6.03 26.40
C TYR A 496 4.35 -6.32 25.76
N LEU A 497 4.17 -7.46 25.09
CA LEU A 497 2.88 -7.86 24.54
C LEU A 497 1.87 -8.24 25.64
N LEU A 498 2.31 -8.80 26.77
CA LEU A 498 1.49 -9.02 27.98
C LEU A 498 1.01 -7.72 28.62
N ALA A 499 1.86 -6.69 28.67
CA ALA A 499 1.44 -5.33 29.02
C ALA A 499 0.54 -4.67 27.95
N GLY A 500 0.42 -5.33 26.79
CA GLY A 500 -0.39 -4.93 25.64
C GLY A 500 0.18 -3.77 24.84
N SER A 501 1.51 -3.63 24.81
CA SER A 501 2.17 -2.89 23.74
C SER A 501 1.73 -3.46 22.38
N PRO A 502 1.42 -2.63 21.37
CA PRO A 502 0.92 -3.11 20.10
C PRO A 502 1.97 -3.88 19.28
N CYS A 503 3.22 -3.43 19.29
CA CYS A 503 4.29 -4.00 18.47
C CYS A 503 5.67 -3.73 19.09
N PHE A 504 6.56 -4.70 19.01
CA PHE A 504 7.91 -4.72 19.55
C PHE A 504 8.93 -4.94 18.42
N PHE A 505 10.05 -4.22 18.47
CA PHE A 505 11.14 -4.32 17.50
C PHE A 505 12.47 -4.67 18.18
N GLY A 506 13.22 -5.63 17.64
CA GLY A 506 14.50 -6.04 18.22
C GLY A 506 15.25 -7.16 17.46
N MET A 507 16.34 -7.64 18.05
CA MET A 507 17.28 -8.59 17.42
C MET A 507 17.12 -10.01 17.97
N LEU A 508 16.88 -11.00 17.11
CA LEU A 508 16.72 -12.42 17.48
C LEU A 508 17.97 -13.02 18.16
N TRP A 509 19.15 -12.61 17.72
CA TRP A 509 20.45 -13.04 18.27
C TRP A 509 21.39 -11.84 18.38
N SER A 510 22.61 -12.07 18.84
CA SER A 510 23.57 -11.00 19.07
C SER A 510 24.23 -10.59 17.75
N VAL A 511 24.52 -9.31 17.60
CA VAL A 511 24.91 -8.68 16.33
C VAL A 511 26.00 -7.63 16.60
N PHE A 512 26.73 -7.22 15.56
CA PHE A 512 27.79 -6.23 15.74
C PHE A 512 27.21 -4.82 15.88
N ASN A 513 27.72 -4.04 16.83
CA ASN A 513 27.25 -2.68 17.12
C ASN A 513 27.13 -1.79 15.88
N THR A 514 28.10 -1.82 14.95
CA THR A 514 28.06 -1.02 13.72
C THR A 514 26.87 -1.40 12.83
N PRO A 515 26.68 -2.66 12.38
CA PRO A 515 25.44 -3.15 11.80
C PRO A 515 24.17 -2.79 12.59
N THR A 516 24.14 -2.97 13.91
CA THR A 516 22.97 -2.62 14.74
C THR A 516 22.62 -1.14 14.61
N ASN A 517 23.62 -0.25 14.68
CA ASN A 517 23.43 1.19 14.50
C ASN A 517 22.92 1.50 13.08
N VAL A 518 23.49 0.88 12.04
CA VAL A 518 23.04 1.03 10.65
C VAL A 518 21.56 0.69 10.49
N LEU A 519 21.11 -0.47 10.98
CA LEU A 519 19.69 -0.86 10.95
C LEU A 519 18.82 0.10 11.76
N THR A 520 19.26 0.49 12.96
CA THR A 520 18.55 1.44 13.83
C THR A 520 18.29 2.75 13.09
N LEU A 521 19.34 3.36 12.53
CA LEU A 521 19.24 4.66 11.88
C LEU A 521 18.49 4.58 10.55
N ALA A 522 18.73 3.57 9.72
CA ALA A 522 17.99 3.37 8.47
C ALA A 522 16.48 3.13 8.72
N PHE A 523 16.14 2.34 9.75
CA PHE A 523 14.75 2.09 10.14
C PHE A 523 14.06 3.37 10.59
N LEU A 524 14.66 4.09 11.54
CA LEU A 524 14.10 5.31 12.10
C LEU A 524 14.02 6.42 11.04
N ASN A 525 14.98 6.53 10.12
CA ASN A 525 14.94 7.52 9.05
C ASN A 525 13.76 7.30 8.09
N MET A 526 13.40 6.04 7.87
CA MET A 526 12.33 5.62 6.96
C MET A 526 10.94 5.70 7.60
N CYS A 527 10.78 5.21 8.83
CA CYS A 527 9.47 5.13 9.47
C CYS A 527 9.05 6.40 10.21
N LEU A 528 9.99 7.20 10.73
CA LEU A 528 9.64 8.43 11.46
C LEU A 528 9.22 9.58 10.51
N PRO A 529 8.15 10.33 10.83
CA PRO A 529 7.61 11.45 10.04
C PRO A 529 8.51 12.69 10.05
N GLY A 530 8.35 13.57 9.06
CA GLY A 530 9.24 14.71 8.79
C GLY A 530 10.27 14.41 7.68
N THR A 531 11.18 15.36 7.39
CA THR A 531 12.18 15.20 6.33
C THR A 531 13.28 14.19 6.68
N PRO A 532 13.44 13.07 5.95
CA PRO A 532 14.54 12.13 6.16
C PRO A 532 15.91 12.82 5.98
N ILE A 533 16.91 12.37 6.73
CA ILE A 533 18.27 12.90 6.65
C ILE A 533 19.19 11.94 5.91
N ASN A 534 20.33 12.45 5.44
CA ASN A 534 21.40 11.62 4.91
C ASN A 534 22.09 10.84 6.04
N VAL A 535 21.72 9.57 6.19
CA VAL A 535 22.26 8.67 7.23
C VAL A 535 23.76 8.40 7.03
N ASN A 536 24.25 8.46 5.78
CA ASN A 536 25.67 8.24 5.46
C ASN A 536 26.58 9.29 6.11
N GLU A 537 26.10 10.54 6.27
CA GLU A 537 26.82 11.60 7.01
C GLU A 537 26.88 11.37 8.53
N VAL A 538 25.97 10.56 9.09
CA VAL A 538 25.91 10.26 10.53
C VAL A 538 26.74 9.02 10.87
N ILE A 539 26.84 8.08 9.93
CA ILE A 539 27.58 6.82 10.08
C ILE A 539 29.02 6.95 9.55
N GLY A 540 29.28 7.86 8.61
CA GLY A 540 30.59 8.05 7.99
C GLY A 540 30.95 6.94 6.99
N GLN A 541 29.95 6.35 6.33
CA GLN A 541 30.06 5.23 5.41
C GLN A 541 29.05 5.43 4.25
N GLU A 542 29.38 5.00 3.03
CA GLU A 542 28.46 5.02 1.88
C GLU A 542 27.54 3.79 1.93
N VAL A 543 26.45 3.86 2.70
CA VAL A 543 25.55 2.73 3.02
C VAL A 543 24.21 2.85 2.28
N ILE A 544 24.28 3.01 0.96
CA ILE A 544 23.19 2.98 -0.03
C ILE A 544 22.33 4.27 -0.12
N ASP A 545 21.82 4.51 -1.33
CA ASP A 545 21.24 5.77 -1.83
C ASP A 545 19.69 5.87 -1.66
N GLU A 546 19.03 4.78 -1.27
CA GLU A 546 17.55 4.64 -1.32
C GLU A 546 16.79 5.14 -0.07
N TYR A 547 17.48 5.47 1.03
CA TYR A 547 16.87 5.77 2.34
C TYR A 547 16.18 7.15 2.46
N THR A 548 15.93 7.82 1.34
CA THR A 548 15.11 9.05 1.24
C THR A 548 13.61 8.77 1.15
N LYS A 549 13.22 7.54 0.77
CA LYS A 549 11.81 7.15 0.68
C LYS A 549 11.25 6.81 2.06
N GLN A 550 10.23 7.56 2.51
CA GLN A 550 9.53 7.25 3.76
C GLN A 550 8.52 6.11 3.59
N GLU A 551 8.34 5.34 4.65
CA GLU A 551 7.36 4.25 4.74
C GLU A 551 6.76 4.24 6.16
N PRO A 552 5.51 4.71 6.35
CA PRO A 552 4.94 4.88 7.69
C PRO A 552 4.58 3.57 8.37
N GLU A 553 4.32 2.51 7.61
CA GLU A 553 3.98 1.19 8.15
C GLU A 553 5.27 0.49 8.61
N LEU A 554 5.48 0.35 9.92
CA LEU A 554 6.76 -0.09 10.49
C LEU A 554 7.17 -1.50 9.98
N LEU A 555 6.20 -2.40 9.77
CA LEU A 555 6.46 -3.73 9.22
C LEU A 555 6.92 -3.70 7.75
N ARG A 556 6.47 -2.69 6.99
CA ARG A 556 6.84 -2.48 5.58
C ARG A 556 8.19 -1.77 5.48
N ALA A 557 8.47 -0.81 6.36
CA ALA A 557 9.77 -0.12 6.49
C ALA A 557 10.91 -1.08 6.91
N LEU A 558 10.59 -2.09 7.73
CA LEU A 558 11.54 -3.10 8.20
C LEU A 558 12.26 -3.83 7.04
N ARG A 559 11.57 -4.06 5.91
CA ARG A 559 12.13 -4.79 4.76
C ARG A 559 13.30 -4.04 4.07
N PRO A 560 13.11 -2.87 3.44
CA PRO A 560 14.20 -2.14 2.77
C PRO A 560 15.26 -1.62 3.76
N THR A 561 14.94 -1.51 5.06
CA THR A 561 15.99 -1.31 6.09
C THR A 561 17.03 -2.44 6.06
N LYS A 562 16.63 -3.70 5.83
CA LYS A 562 17.55 -4.85 5.88
C LYS A 562 18.60 -4.87 4.77
N SER A 563 18.38 -4.19 3.65
CA SER A 563 19.41 -4.05 2.60
C SER A 563 20.55 -3.10 3.00
N ALA A 564 20.44 -2.36 4.10
CA ALA A 564 21.48 -1.46 4.60
C ALA A 564 22.76 -2.21 5.07
N ILE A 565 22.75 -3.54 5.13
CA ILE A 565 23.92 -4.34 5.50
C ILE A 565 24.08 -5.52 4.54
N GLU A 566 25.31 -5.71 4.06
CA GLU A 566 25.71 -6.81 3.18
C GLU A 566 25.57 -8.20 3.82
N ARG A 567 25.85 -8.30 5.13
CA ARG A 567 25.88 -9.57 5.88
C ARG A 567 24.50 -10.06 6.26
N PHE A 568 24.17 -11.25 5.79
CA PHE A 568 22.86 -11.87 5.96
C PHE A 568 22.49 -12.09 7.42
N MET A 569 23.42 -12.55 8.26
CA MET A 569 23.20 -12.80 9.70
C MET A 569 22.84 -11.54 10.50
N ASN A 570 23.29 -10.36 10.06
CA ASN A 570 22.95 -9.10 10.73
C ASN A 570 21.57 -8.61 10.30
N ALA A 571 21.30 -8.63 8.98
CA ALA A 571 20.01 -8.23 8.41
C ALA A 571 18.86 -9.15 8.86
N ALA A 572 19.12 -10.47 8.94
CA ALA A 572 18.15 -11.48 9.33
C ALA A 572 17.78 -11.43 10.82
N ALA A 573 18.64 -10.86 11.69
CA ALA A 573 18.39 -10.78 13.12
C ALA A 573 17.22 -9.84 13.46
N PHE A 574 16.98 -8.80 12.65
CA PHE A 574 16.02 -7.74 12.98
C PHE A 574 14.58 -8.17 12.66
N ILE A 575 13.72 -8.25 13.69
CA ILE A 575 12.33 -8.69 13.57
C ILE A 575 11.34 -7.76 14.29
N ALA A 576 10.07 -7.97 14.00
CA ALA A 576 8.93 -7.39 14.71
C ALA A 576 8.09 -8.47 15.40
N ARG A 577 7.48 -8.13 16.54
CA ARG A 577 6.52 -8.98 17.26
C ARG A 577 5.29 -8.17 17.67
N GLY A 578 4.07 -8.66 17.42
CA GLY A 578 2.81 -7.95 17.67
C GLY A 578 2.01 -7.64 16.40
N ILE A 579 1.10 -6.67 16.47
CA ILE A 579 0.19 -6.28 15.39
C ILE A 579 0.82 -5.22 14.45
N PRO A 580 0.28 -5.00 13.24
CA PRO A 580 0.77 -3.96 12.33
C PRO A 580 0.51 -2.56 12.88
N VAL A 581 1.55 -1.72 12.88
CA VAL A 581 1.51 -0.33 13.35
C VAL A 581 2.07 0.57 12.25
N ALA A 582 1.47 1.76 12.11
CA ALA A 582 2.02 2.85 11.35
C ALA A 582 2.04 4.13 12.18
N PHE A 583 3.08 4.93 12.02
CA PHE A 583 2.95 6.34 12.40
C PHE A 583 1.96 6.98 11.44
N ARG A 584 0.93 7.63 11.97
CA ARG A 584 0.17 8.55 11.14
C ARG A 584 1.16 9.64 10.75
N TYR A 585 1.29 9.91 9.46
CA TYR A 585 1.65 11.25 9.04
C TYR A 585 0.48 12.16 9.43
N THR A 586 0.37 12.48 10.72
CA THR A 586 -0.22 13.74 11.15
C THR A 586 0.62 14.80 10.48
N THR A 587 0.13 15.21 9.30
CA THR A 587 0.33 16.53 8.70
C THR A 587 1.62 17.17 9.21
N THR A 588 2.71 16.67 8.63
CA THR A 588 4.14 16.81 8.96
C THR A 588 4.47 18.03 9.82
N GLN A 589 4.34 17.94 11.17
CA GLN A 589 4.24 19.09 12.11
C GLN A 589 4.13 20.43 11.39
N LEU A 590 2.97 20.65 10.77
CA LEU A 590 2.86 21.52 9.60
C LEU A 590 3.66 22.80 9.74
N ILE A 591 4.62 22.99 8.84
CA ILE A 591 5.57 24.11 8.83
C ILE A 591 4.77 25.40 9.01
N LYS A 592 5.05 26.15 10.08
CA LYS A 592 4.27 27.33 10.49
C LYS A 592 4.90 28.66 10.06
N ASP A 593 6.17 28.65 9.70
CA ASP A 593 6.88 29.77 9.08
C ASP A 593 7.47 29.28 7.75
N LEU A 594 7.19 29.99 6.66
CA LEU A 594 7.72 29.69 5.33
C LEU A 594 9.27 29.63 5.31
N LYS A 595 9.95 30.34 6.22
CA LYS A 595 11.42 30.34 6.33
C LYS A 595 12.01 28.97 6.70
N GLU A 596 11.20 28.05 7.22
CA GLU A 596 11.60 26.66 7.50
C GLU A 596 11.30 25.71 6.32
N TRP A 597 10.71 26.22 5.24
CA TRP A 597 10.37 25.46 4.04
C TRP A 597 11.40 25.69 2.94
N GLU A 598 11.93 24.61 2.38
CA GLU A 598 12.96 24.66 1.33
C GLU A 598 12.66 23.67 0.19
N PHE A 599 13.05 24.03 -1.03
CA PHE A 599 13.08 23.10 -2.16
C PHE A 599 14.17 22.04 -1.99
N SER A 600 13.93 20.87 -2.57
CA SER A 600 14.94 19.81 -2.67
C SER A 600 16.00 20.18 -3.73
N PRO A 601 17.26 19.70 -3.61
CA PRO A 601 18.28 19.91 -4.62
C PRO A 601 17.80 19.47 -6.01
N SER A 602 17.72 20.40 -6.96
CA SER A 602 17.09 20.12 -8.26
C SER A 602 17.94 19.17 -9.10
N LYS A 603 17.33 18.07 -9.51
CA LYS A 603 17.90 17.08 -10.43
C LYS A 603 17.88 17.58 -11.87
N LEU A 604 16.96 18.51 -12.21
CA LEU A 604 16.85 19.10 -13.54
C LEU A 604 18.08 19.92 -13.96
N LEU A 605 18.84 20.46 -13.01
CA LEU A 605 20.10 21.19 -13.28
C LEU A 605 21.21 20.33 -13.90
N ARG A 606 21.03 19.01 -13.99
CA ARG A 606 21.94 18.13 -14.74
C ARG A 606 21.87 18.32 -16.26
N PHE A 607 20.77 18.88 -16.76
CA PHE A 607 20.57 19.09 -18.19
C PHE A 607 21.31 20.35 -18.66
N PRO A 608 21.73 20.40 -19.94
CA PRO A 608 22.33 21.60 -20.50
C PRO A 608 21.42 22.82 -20.30
N LEU A 609 21.96 23.84 -19.63
CA LEU A 609 21.33 25.14 -19.46
C LEU A 609 21.71 26.06 -20.62
N ASP A 610 20.81 26.99 -20.92
CA ASP A 610 21.07 28.08 -21.83
C ASP A 610 22.16 29.02 -21.26
N PRO A 611 23.23 29.33 -22.02
CA PRO A 611 24.28 30.24 -21.56
C PRO A 611 23.86 31.72 -21.53
N ILE A 612 22.69 32.06 -22.07
CA ILE A 612 22.14 33.43 -22.08
C ILE A 612 21.20 33.59 -20.88
N GLU A 613 21.64 34.33 -19.86
CA GLU A 613 20.89 34.55 -18.61
C GLU A 613 19.95 35.77 -18.67
N GLN A 614 20.01 36.60 -19.73
CA GLN A 614 19.09 37.73 -19.87
C GLN A 614 17.66 37.28 -20.21
N ASN A 615 16.69 37.77 -19.45
CA ASN A 615 15.27 37.47 -19.65
C ASN A 615 14.68 38.24 -20.84
N PHE A 616 14.64 37.60 -22.02
CA PHE A 616 13.92 38.09 -23.20
C PHE A 616 13.48 36.94 -24.12
N VAL A 617 12.49 37.20 -24.98
CA VAL A 617 11.90 36.19 -25.89
C VAL A 617 12.90 35.77 -26.97
N ARG A 618 13.20 34.46 -27.04
CA ARG A 618 14.18 33.89 -27.98
C ARG A 618 13.59 32.69 -28.74
N ARG A 619 13.63 32.75 -30.07
CA ARG A 619 12.92 31.82 -30.98
C ARG A 619 13.72 30.58 -31.42
N ASN A 620 15.04 30.55 -31.17
CA ASN A 620 15.96 29.50 -31.64
C ASN A 620 16.99 29.14 -30.56
N VAL A 621 16.53 28.70 -29.38
CA VAL A 621 17.44 28.12 -28.39
C VAL A 621 17.90 26.75 -28.90
N LYS A 622 19.16 26.40 -28.65
CA LYS A 622 19.79 25.13 -29.04
C LYS A 622 20.73 24.68 -27.94
N THR A 623 21.04 23.38 -27.91
CA THR A 623 21.97 22.74 -26.96
C THR A 623 21.62 22.98 -25.48
N ALA A 624 20.34 23.25 -25.21
CA ALA A 624 19.80 23.52 -23.88
C ALA A 624 18.39 22.92 -23.74
N VAL A 625 18.06 22.46 -22.54
CA VAL A 625 16.71 21.99 -22.15
C VAL A 625 15.98 23.05 -21.32
N PHE A 626 16.73 23.84 -20.54
CA PHE A 626 16.19 24.89 -19.68
C PHE A 626 16.96 26.21 -19.84
N SER A 627 16.27 27.33 -19.66
CA SER A 627 16.89 28.66 -19.45
C SER A 627 16.71 29.08 -18.00
N ARG A 628 17.72 29.72 -17.39
CA ARG A 628 17.52 30.42 -16.12
C ARG A 628 16.65 31.65 -16.35
N VAL A 629 15.65 31.86 -15.48
CA VAL A 629 14.79 33.05 -15.53
C VAL A 629 14.15 33.29 -14.18
N ASP A 630 14.42 34.45 -13.58
CA ASP A 630 13.74 34.86 -12.35
C ASP A 630 12.30 35.35 -12.66
N PRO A 631 11.35 35.13 -11.75
CA PRO A 631 10.02 35.71 -11.87
C PRO A 631 10.03 37.24 -11.92
N THR A 632 9.13 37.81 -12.71
CA THR A 632 8.82 39.25 -12.67
C THR A 632 7.89 39.51 -11.48
N PRO A 633 8.29 40.33 -10.49
CA PRO A 633 7.43 40.66 -9.34
C PRO A 633 6.13 41.35 -9.73
N LEU A 634 5.07 41.09 -8.98
CA LEU A 634 3.74 41.67 -9.16
C LEU A 634 3.44 42.77 -8.14
N ASN A 635 2.64 43.76 -8.50
CA ASN A 635 2.17 44.80 -7.60
C ASN A 635 1.03 44.27 -6.72
N ASN A 636 1.16 44.51 -5.40
CA ASN A 636 0.18 44.21 -4.37
C ASN A 636 -0.48 42.80 -4.47
N PRO A 637 0.29 41.70 -4.51
CA PRO A 637 -0.27 40.36 -4.63
C PRO A 637 -1.10 39.96 -3.40
N ARG A 638 -2.12 39.13 -3.61
CA ARG A 638 -3.02 38.64 -2.54
C ARG A 638 -3.48 37.20 -2.79
N LEU A 639 -3.55 36.43 -1.71
CA LEU A 639 -4.08 35.06 -1.78
C LEU A 639 -5.61 35.08 -1.89
N ILE A 640 -6.14 34.30 -2.84
CA ILE A 640 -7.57 34.20 -3.13
C ILE A 640 -8.19 32.88 -2.66
N SER A 641 -7.54 31.76 -2.99
CA SER A 641 -8.03 30.44 -2.65
C SER A 641 -6.87 29.43 -2.66
N PHE A 642 -6.90 28.47 -1.76
CA PHE A 642 -5.92 27.40 -1.70
C PHE A 642 -6.63 26.08 -1.43
N SER A 643 -6.11 24.99 -1.99
CA SER A 643 -6.53 23.66 -1.58
C SER A 643 -5.88 23.33 -0.23
N GLU A 644 -6.69 23.07 0.79
CA GLU A 644 -6.17 22.67 2.11
C GLU A 644 -5.36 21.38 2.01
N ASN A 645 -5.82 20.41 1.22
CA ASN A 645 -5.11 19.16 0.99
C ASN A 645 -3.68 19.41 0.44
N VAL A 646 -3.55 20.43 -0.41
CA VAL A 646 -2.29 20.88 -1.00
C VAL A 646 -1.38 21.56 0.00
N ILE A 647 -1.90 22.43 0.86
CA ILE A 647 -1.06 23.09 1.85
C ILE A 647 -0.56 22.06 2.88
N THR A 648 -1.45 21.17 3.31
CA THR A 648 -1.24 20.28 4.46
C THR A 648 -0.60 18.93 4.11
N ASN A 649 -1.17 18.15 3.19
CA ASN A 649 -0.72 16.79 2.84
C ASN A 649 0.35 16.77 1.75
N ILE A 650 0.61 17.94 1.16
CA ILE A 650 1.58 18.12 0.11
C ILE A 650 2.67 19.06 0.59
N LEU A 651 2.43 20.38 0.61
CA LEU A 651 3.47 21.36 0.92
C LEU A 651 4.00 21.23 2.35
N ASN A 652 3.36 20.40 3.18
CA ASN A 652 3.72 20.15 4.58
C ASN A 652 3.68 21.46 5.41
N MET A 653 2.90 22.44 4.94
CA MET A 653 2.73 23.76 5.54
C MET A 653 1.42 23.83 6.33
N HIS A 654 1.36 24.69 7.34
CA HIS A 654 0.12 24.92 8.07
C HIS A 654 -0.79 25.82 7.24
N VAL A 655 -2.11 25.66 7.35
CA VAL A 655 -3.08 26.55 6.70
C VAL A 655 -2.96 28.01 7.16
N ASP A 656 -2.23 28.28 8.24
CA ASP A 656 -1.89 29.65 8.66
C ASP A 656 -0.70 30.25 7.89
N VAL A 657 0.19 29.44 7.29
CA VAL A 657 1.28 29.97 6.44
C VAL A 657 0.70 30.74 5.26
N THR A 658 -0.43 30.28 4.73
CA THR A 658 -1.09 30.95 3.59
C THR A 658 -1.61 32.35 3.91
N LYS A 659 -1.75 32.67 5.21
CA LYS A 659 -2.15 33.99 5.72
C LYS A 659 -0.95 34.94 5.88
N THR A 660 0.28 34.47 5.73
CA THR A 660 1.50 35.27 5.87
C THR A 660 1.80 36.07 4.60
N LYS A 661 2.35 37.28 4.75
CA LYS A 661 2.76 38.10 3.60
C LYS A 661 3.87 37.43 2.81
N GLU A 662 4.79 36.76 3.51
CA GLU A 662 5.91 36.03 2.96
C GLU A 662 5.48 34.91 1.99
N PHE A 663 4.40 34.17 2.31
CA PHE A 663 3.85 33.15 1.42
C PHE A 663 3.24 33.74 0.15
N VAL A 664 2.50 34.85 0.30
CA VAL A 664 1.90 35.55 -0.84
C VAL A 664 2.98 36.11 -1.77
N GLU A 665 4.01 36.76 -1.21
CA GLU A 665 5.15 37.28 -1.97
C GLU A 665 5.97 36.16 -2.64
N PHE A 666 6.16 35.02 -1.97
CA PHE A 666 6.87 33.88 -2.55
C PHE A 666 6.13 33.31 -3.77
N ILE A 667 4.86 32.98 -3.61
CA ILE A 667 4.09 32.32 -4.67
C ILE A 667 3.71 33.28 -5.81
N ALA A 668 3.63 34.59 -5.55
CA ALA A 668 3.51 35.61 -6.59
C ALA A 668 4.81 35.85 -7.39
N GLY A 669 5.95 35.30 -6.95
CA GLY A 669 7.26 35.52 -7.57
C GLY A 669 7.98 36.80 -7.12
N ASN A 670 7.41 37.56 -6.18
CA ASN A 670 8.04 38.76 -5.61
C ASN A 670 9.23 38.42 -4.72
N ASN A 671 9.23 37.24 -4.10
CA ASN A 671 10.30 36.76 -3.23
C ASN A 671 10.77 35.37 -3.69
N VAL A 672 12.00 35.27 -4.19
CA VAL A 672 12.58 33.98 -4.59
C VAL A 672 13.33 33.37 -3.40
N LEU A 673 12.83 32.24 -2.89
CA LEU A 673 13.50 31.53 -1.78
C LEU A 673 14.92 31.10 -2.17
N LYS A 674 15.83 31.07 -1.20
CA LYS A 674 17.26 30.74 -1.42
C LYS A 674 17.50 29.35 -2.02
N SER A 675 16.60 28.40 -1.79
CA SER A 675 16.63 27.05 -2.34
C SER A 675 15.98 26.92 -3.72
N SER A 676 15.35 27.99 -4.24
CA SER A 676 14.72 28.00 -5.55
C SER A 676 15.72 27.83 -6.68
N VAL A 677 15.26 27.21 -7.76
CA VAL A 677 15.99 27.00 -9.00
C VAL A 677 15.10 27.49 -10.16
N PRO A 678 14.95 28.81 -10.34
CA PRO A 678 13.96 29.38 -11.24
C PRO A 678 14.41 29.20 -12.70
N ILE A 679 13.71 28.31 -13.41
CA ILE A 679 14.02 27.91 -14.79
C ILE A 679 12.76 27.81 -15.66
N ALA A 680 12.92 28.09 -16.96
CA ALA A 680 11.90 27.86 -17.98
C ALA A 680 12.30 26.71 -18.90
N HIS A 681 11.39 25.76 -19.12
CA HIS A 681 11.58 24.60 -19.99
C HIS A 681 11.43 24.98 -21.46
N ARG A 682 12.38 24.55 -22.29
CA ARG A 682 12.29 24.58 -23.75
C ARG A 682 11.62 23.30 -24.25
N TYR A 683 10.49 23.46 -24.92
CA TYR A 683 9.81 22.40 -25.67
C TYR A 683 9.35 22.93 -27.02
N GLY A 684 8.89 22.05 -27.91
CA GLY A 684 8.18 22.39 -29.14
C GLY A 684 6.83 21.71 -29.15
N GLY A 685 6.12 21.69 -30.27
CA GLY A 685 4.87 20.94 -30.35
C GLY A 685 4.18 21.06 -31.70
N HIS A 686 3.21 20.17 -31.95
CA HIS A 686 2.25 20.32 -33.02
C HIS A 686 0.97 20.98 -32.48
N GLN A 687 0.72 22.22 -32.90
CA GLN A 687 -0.49 22.97 -32.57
C GLN A 687 -1.52 22.84 -33.69
N PHE A 688 -2.75 22.43 -33.37
CA PHE A 688 -3.81 22.14 -34.35
C PHE A 688 -3.40 21.19 -35.49
N GLY A 689 -2.37 20.36 -35.27
CA GLY A 689 -1.82 19.42 -36.24
C GLY A 689 -0.57 19.89 -36.98
N TYR A 690 -0.22 21.18 -36.92
CA TYR A 690 0.94 21.78 -37.57
C TYR A 690 2.11 21.96 -36.60
N TRP A 691 3.33 21.71 -37.05
CA TRP A 691 4.53 21.89 -36.23
C TRP A 691 4.78 23.39 -35.94
N ALA A 692 4.69 23.78 -34.68
CA ALA A 692 4.77 25.17 -34.22
C ALA A 692 6.21 25.64 -33.89
N MET A 693 7.23 24.87 -34.29
CA MET A 693 8.64 25.14 -33.99
C MET A 693 8.92 25.14 -32.47
N GLN A 694 9.81 26.02 -31.99
CA GLN A 694 10.12 26.16 -30.57
C GLN A 694 9.00 26.94 -29.86
N LEU A 695 8.48 26.32 -28.81
CA LEU A 695 7.63 26.91 -27.79
C LEU A 695 8.48 27.04 -26.50
N GLY A 696 7.89 26.80 -25.33
CA GLY A 696 8.56 26.85 -24.04
C GLY A 696 7.66 27.45 -22.97
N ASP A 697 8.12 27.44 -21.73
CA ASP A 697 7.41 28.06 -20.60
C ASP A 697 7.46 29.61 -20.71
N GLY A 698 6.71 30.18 -21.67
CA GLY A 698 6.70 31.62 -21.95
C GLY A 698 5.89 32.47 -20.95
N ARG A 699 5.14 31.82 -20.05
CA ARG A 699 4.33 32.44 -18.97
C ARG A 699 4.30 31.59 -17.70
N ALA A 700 5.31 30.74 -17.53
CA ALA A 700 5.45 29.85 -16.39
C ALA A 700 6.93 29.76 -16.01
N ILE A 701 7.22 29.52 -14.74
CA ILE A 701 8.58 29.32 -14.24
C ILE A 701 8.54 28.16 -13.26
N LEU A 702 9.42 27.18 -13.46
CA LEU A 702 9.65 26.12 -12.50
C LEU A 702 10.51 26.69 -11.38
N LEU A 703 9.93 26.89 -10.19
CA LEU A 703 10.63 27.49 -9.05
C LEU A 703 11.58 26.52 -8.33
N GLY A 704 11.37 25.21 -8.48
CA GLY A 704 12.21 24.17 -7.91
C GLY A 704 11.50 22.82 -7.85
N GLU A 705 12.21 21.79 -7.37
CA GLU A 705 11.65 20.45 -7.12
C GLU A 705 11.41 20.28 -5.62
N TYR A 706 10.29 19.68 -5.23
CA TYR A 706 10.00 19.34 -3.84
C TYR A 706 9.42 17.93 -3.76
N ILE A 707 9.85 17.15 -2.77
CA ILE A 707 9.39 15.78 -2.56
C ILE A 707 8.05 15.76 -1.78
N ASN A 708 6.94 15.96 -2.51
CA ASN A 708 5.53 15.84 -2.09
C ASN A 708 4.57 15.56 -3.31
N ARG A 709 3.36 16.18 -3.52
CA ARG A 709 2.31 15.62 -4.46
C ARG A 709 1.35 16.51 -5.36
N ALA A 710 0.98 17.80 -5.13
CA ALA A 710 0.06 18.71 -5.94
C ALA A 710 -0.08 20.20 -5.40
N GLY A 711 -0.80 21.17 -6.05
CA GLY A 711 -0.60 22.66 -5.87
C GLY A 711 -1.80 23.64 -5.71
N ALA A 712 -1.54 24.98 -5.58
CA ALA A 712 -2.46 26.06 -5.10
C ALA A 712 -2.61 27.29 -6.08
N ILE A 713 -3.33 28.38 -5.72
CA ILE A 713 -3.68 29.53 -6.62
C ILE A 713 -3.55 30.92 -5.95
N ILE A 714 -3.08 31.97 -6.66
CA ILE A 714 -2.93 33.38 -6.21
C ILE A 714 -3.36 34.40 -7.30
N VAL A 715 -3.69 35.65 -6.92
CA VAL A 715 -4.01 36.77 -7.84
C VAL A 715 -3.25 38.06 -7.43
N SER A 716 -3.02 38.99 -8.36
CA SER A 716 -2.45 40.33 -8.10
C SER A 716 -3.31 41.45 -8.68
N ASP A 717 -2.94 42.70 -8.39
CA ASP A 717 -3.64 43.90 -8.87
C ASP A 717 -3.06 44.45 -10.20
N ASP A 718 -2.00 43.84 -10.75
CA ASP A 718 -1.48 44.20 -12.07
C ASP A 718 -2.49 43.93 -13.17
N LEU A 719 -2.54 44.79 -14.19
CA LEU A 719 -3.46 44.61 -15.30
C LEU A 719 -2.77 44.02 -16.54
N VAL A 720 -3.29 42.92 -17.05
CA VAL A 720 -2.91 42.33 -18.34
C VAL A 720 -3.97 42.63 -19.39
N MET A 721 -3.53 43.09 -20.55
CA MET A 721 -4.40 43.32 -21.70
C MET A 721 -4.74 41.99 -22.38
N ARG A 722 -6.03 41.72 -22.58
CA ARG A 722 -6.52 40.50 -23.21
C ARG A 722 -7.78 40.78 -24.02
N ASP A 723 -7.85 40.21 -25.22
CA ASP A 723 -9.11 40.08 -25.94
C ASP A 723 -9.74 38.73 -25.56
N LEU A 724 -10.83 38.77 -24.80
CA LEU A 724 -11.49 37.58 -24.25
C LEU A 724 -12.21 36.75 -25.33
N LEU A 725 -12.61 37.39 -26.43
CA LEU A 725 -13.45 36.80 -27.49
C LEU A 725 -12.78 36.79 -28.88
N TYR A 726 -11.63 37.44 -29.03
CA TYR A 726 -10.95 37.74 -30.31
C TYR A 726 -11.86 38.49 -31.29
N ASP A 727 -12.68 39.42 -30.77
CA ASP A 727 -13.57 40.28 -31.58
C ASP A 727 -12.94 41.63 -31.95
N GLY A 728 -11.73 41.93 -31.45
CA GLY A 728 -11.01 43.18 -31.66
C GLY A 728 -11.17 44.19 -30.51
N HIS A 729 -11.82 43.81 -29.39
CA HIS A 729 -12.03 44.67 -28.24
C HIS A 729 -11.26 44.19 -27.00
N PRO A 730 -9.93 44.42 -26.93
CA PRO A 730 -9.13 44.04 -25.76
C PRO A 730 -9.56 44.81 -24.51
N ILE A 731 -9.73 44.07 -23.42
CA ILE A 731 -10.00 44.56 -22.06
C ILE A 731 -8.76 44.41 -21.18
N MET A 732 -8.75 45.09 -20.03
CA MET A 732 -7.71 44.93 -19.01
C MET A 732 -8.26 44.02 -17.90
N GLU A 733 -7.65 42.85 -17.72
CA GLU A 733 -7.98 41.88 -16.67
C GLU A 733 -6.93 41.89 -15.53
N LYS A 734 -7.31 41.48 -14.32
CA LYS A 734 -6.36 41.34 -13.20
C LYS A 734 -5.43 40.14 -13.42
N THR A 735 -4.14 40.34 -13.22
CA THR A 735 -3.10 39.33 -13.41
C THR A 735 -3.19 38.27 -12.33
N SER A 736 -3.19 36.99 -12.73
CA SER A 736 -3.37 35.86 -11.83
C SER A 736 -2.25 34.83 -11.97
N VAL A 737 -1.81 34.24 -10.86
CA VAL A 737 -0.70 33.26 -10.80
C VAL A 737 -1.14 31.98 -10.11
N VAL A 738 -1.10 30.87 -10.84
CA VAL A 738 -1.41 29.53 -10.30
C VAL A 738 -0.12 28.81 -9.91
N LEU A 739 0.01 28.40 -8.65
CA LEU A 739 1.06 27.48 -8.20
C LEU A 739 0.74 26.05 -8.66
N ARG A 740 1.10 25.75 -9.89
CA ARG A 740 1.01 24.40 -10.46
C ARG A 740 2.06 23.49 -9.79
N ILE A 741 1.65 22.30 -9.34
CA ILE A 741 2.57 21.24 -8.88
C ILE A 741 2.15 19.92 -9.51
N ALA A 742 3.13 19.18 -10.04
CA ALA A 742 3.00 17.85 -10.60
C ALA A 742 4.29 17.06 -10.34
N GLN A 743 4.24 15.73 -10.49
CA GLN A 743 5.44 14.88 -10.41
C GLN A 743 6.46 15.17 -11.51
N SER A 744 5.99 15.67 -12.66
CA SER A 744 6.84 16.07 -13.80
C SER A 744 6.09 17.03 -14.72
N TRP A 745 6.84 17.90 -15.40
CA TRP A 745 6.33 18.79 -16.45
C TRP A 745 6.88 18.44 -17.84
N PHE A 746 7.46 17.24 -18.02
CA PHE A 746 7.83 16.73 -19.34
C PHE A 746 6.59 16.38 -20.18
N ARG A 747 6.68 16.74 -21.46
CA ARG A 747 5.57 16.74 -22.42
C ARG A 747 6.01 16.00 -23.68
N PHE A 748 5.10 15.58 -24.56
CA PHE A 748 5.52 14.95 -25.83
C PHE A 748 6.37 15.94 -26.66
N GLY A 749 5.97 17.21 -26.63
CA GLY A 749 6.73 18.34 -27.18
C GLY A 749 8.19 18.50 -26.69
N SER A 750 8.54 17.98 -25.51
CA SER A 750 9.92 17.98 -24.99
C SER A 750 10.85 17.05 -25.76
N PHE A 751 10.34 15.92 -26.27
CA PHE A 751 11.09 15.02 -27.13
C PHE A 751 11.11 15.54 -28.56
N GLU A 752 9.97 16.05 -29.03
CA GLU A 752 9.82 16.53 -30.41
C GLU A 752 10.80 17.65 -30.76
N ILE A 753 11.03 18.63 -29.87
CA ILE A 753 11.99 19.69 -30.16
C ILE A 753 13.39 19.15 -30.35
N LEU A 754 13.86 18.26 -29.45
CA LEU A 754 15.20 17.69 -29.49
C LEU A 754 15.39 16.77 -30.70
N ALA A 755 14.35 16.01 -31.07
CA ALA A 755 14.35 15.20 -32.29
C ALA A 755 14.39 16.09 -33.55
N LYS A 756 13.57 17.14 -33.61
CA LYS A 756 13.50 18.05 -34.77
C LYS A 756 14.74 18.91 -34.96
N THR A 757 15.51 19.17 -33.91
CA THR A 757 16.79 19.89 -33.97
C THR A 757 18.01 18.98 -34.08
N ASN A 758 17.81 17.65 -34.16
CA ASN A 758 18.86 16.61 -34.21
C ASN A 758 19.77 16.57 -32.95
N GLU A 759 19.23 16.92 -31.79
CA GLU A 759 19.92 16.93 -30.50
C GLU A 759 19.87 15.56 -29.80
N THR A 760 20.16 14.48 -30.55
CA THR A 760 19.90 13.07 -30.17
C THR A 760 20.57 12.64 -28.87
N ASN A 761 21.72 13.23 -28.49
CA ASN A 761 22.36 12.94 -27.22
C ASN A 761 21.56 13.48 -26.03
N ILE A 762 21.11 14.73 -26.11
CA ILE A 762 20.25 15.36 -25.08
C ILE A 762 18.91 14.63 -25.00
N LEU A 763 18.35 14.21 -26.15
CA LEU A 763 17.14 13.38 -26.20
C LEU A 763 17.32 12.03 -25.47
N ARG A 764 18.47 11.37 -25.64
CA ARG A 764 18.81 10.12 -24.94
C ARG A 764 18.94 10.33 -23.44
N ASP A 765 19.60 11.41 -23.02
CA ASP A 765 19.75 11.76 -21.61
C ASP A 765 18.40 12.10 -20.96
N LEU A 766 17.52 12.79 -21.68
CA LEU A 766 16.14 13.06 -21.24
C LEU A 766 15.33 11.77 -21.05
N VAL A 767 15.40 10.85 -22.02
CA VAL A 767 14.73 9.54 -21.92
C VAL A 767 15.26 8.72 -20.75
N ASN A 768 16.59 8.64 -20.57
CA ASN A 768 17.21 7.93 -19.44
C ASN A 768 16.82 8.55 -18.09
N PHE A 769 16.75 9.89 -18.00
CA PHE A 769 16.30 10.59 -16.80
C PHE A 769 14.84 10.26 -16.46
N ILE A 770 13.94 10.36 -17.44
CA ILE A 770 12.51 10.09 -17.27
C ILE A 770 12.30 8.62 -16.83
N ILE A 771 13.02 7.67 -17.43
CA ILE A 771 13.00 6.27 -17.01
C ILE A 771 13.42 6.15 -15.53
N LYS A 772 14.61 6.67 -15.17
CA LYS A 772 15.14 6.55 -13.81
C LYS A 772 14.23 7.18 -12.74
N GLU A 773 13.69 8.37 -13.01
CA GLU A 773 13.02 9.20 -12.01
C GLU A 773 11.49 9.01 -11.96
N HIS A 774 10.88 8.53 -13.05
CA HIS A 774 9.42 8.40 -13.16
C HIS A 774 8.92 7.01 -13.55
N TYR A 775 9.78 6.13 -14.09
CA TYR A 775 9.44 4.75 -14.45
C TYR A 775 10.45 3.74 -13.88
N PRO A 776 10.65 3.69 -12.54
CA PRO A 776 11.65 2.80 -11.91
C PRO A 776 11.36 1.30 -12.10
N ASP A 777 10.16 0.95 -12.60
CA ASP A 777 9.80 -0.40 -13.02
C ASP A 777 10.46 -0.85 -14.35
N ILE A 778 11.04 0.08 -15.13
CA ILE A 778 11.78 -0.21 -16.36
C ILE A 778 13.25 -0.36 -16.01
N ASN A 779 13.87 -1.48 -16.39
CA ASN A 779 15.30 -1.69 -16.16
C ASN A 779 16.13 -0.71 -17.02
N PRO A 780 16.95 0.19 -16.43
CA PRO A 780 17.76 1.13 -17.18
C PRO A 780 18.80 0.49 -18.12
N ASP A 781 19.15 -0.77 -17.87
CA ASP A 781 20.12 -1.54 -18.66
C ASP A 781 19.47 -2.42 -19.74
N ASN A 782 18.13 -2.42 -19.85
CA ASN A 782 17.43 -3.15 -20.91
C ASN A 782 17.61 -2.43 -22.27
N GLU A 783 17.97 -3.18 -23.31
CA GLU A 783 18.08 -2.67 -24.68
C GLU A 783 16.73 -2.13 -25.20
N ASP A 784 15.61 -2.74 -24.78
CA ASP A 784 14.24 -2.36 -25.16
C ASP A 784 13.60 -1.29 -24.26
N LYS A 785 14.34 -0.69 -23.32
CA LYS A 785 13.80 0.27 -22.32
C LYS A 785 13.02 1.45 -22.92
N VAL A 786 13.37 1.88 -24.14
CA VAL A 786 12.67 2.98 -24.84
C VAL A 786 11.31 2.51 -25.41
N VAL A 787 11.23 1.24 -25.83
CA VAL A 787 9.98 0.60 -26.27
C VAL A 787 9.08 0.32 -25.05
N GLU A 788 9.65 -0.12 -23.92
CA GLU A 788 8.92 -0.26 -22.65
C GLU A 788 8.37 1.10 -22.17
N LEU A 789 9.20 2.16 -22.19
CA LEU A 789 8.77 3.51 -21.85
C LEU A 789 7.60 3.96 -22.73
N PHE A 790 7.71 3.80 -24.04
CA PHE A 790 6.63 4.13 -24.97
C PHE A 790 5.34 3.34 -24.66
N SER A 791 5.46 2.04 -24.36
CA SER A 791 4.32 1.21 -23.96
C SER A 791 3.63 1.70 -22.69
N HIS A 792 4.41 2.11 -21.68
CA HIS A 792 3.88 2.70 -20.45
C HIS A 792 3.18 4.03 -20.71
N ILE A 793 3.77 4.94 -21.50
CA ILE A 793 3.16 6.23 -21.85
C ILE A 793 1.85 6.03 -22.64
N CYS A 794 1.84 5.10 -23.61
CA CYS A 794 0.61 4.74 -24.35
C CYS A 794 -0.52 4.34 -23.40
N ARG A 795 -0.27 3.39 -22.48
CA ARG A 795 -1.29 2.91 -21.52
C ARG A 795 -1.82 4.02 -20.64
N LEU A 796 -0.93 4.77 -19.98
CA LEU A 796 -1.31 5.89 -19.09
C LEU A 796 -2.13 6.95 -19.85
N THR A 797 -1.74 7.26 -21.09
CA THR A 797 -2.46 8.22 -21.94
C THR A 797 -3.83 7.68 -22.38
N THR A 798 -3.95 6.39 -22.70
CA THR A 798 -5.26 5.77 -23.02
C THR A 798 -6.19 5.70 -21.82
N ASP A 799 -5.66 5.41 -20.63
CA ASP A 799 -6.45 5.34 -19.41
C ASP A 799 -6.94 6.74 -19.00
N LEU A 800 -6.10 7.78 -19.17
CA LEU A 800 -6.49 9.18 -19.01
C LEU A 800 -7.63 9.58 -19.97
N LEU A 801 -7.49 9.22 -21.26
CA LEU A 801 -8.53 9.47 -22.26
C LEU A 801 -9.85 8.77 -21.89
N ILE A 802 -9.80 7.51 -21.44
CA ILE A 802 -11.01 6.78 -20.99
C ILE A 802 -11.65 7.51 -19.81
N HIS A 803 -10.87 8.03 -18.86
CA HIS A 803 -11.41 8.86 -17.77
C HIS A 803 -12.06 10.15 -18.29
N TRP A 804 -11.42 10.88 -19.22
CA TRP A 804 -12.01 12.09 -19.82
C TRP A 804 -13.36 11.81 -20.51
N GLN A 805 -13.40 10.77 -21.36
CA GLN A 805 -14.63 10.37 -22.05
C GLN A 805 -15.73 10.01 -21.03
N THR A 806 -15.42 9.18 -20.04
CA THR A 806 -16.41 8.65 -19.08
C THR A 806 -16.96 9.66 -18.06
N ILE A 807 -16.41 10.88 -18.02
CA ILE A 807 -16.93 12.02 -17.24
C ILE A 807 -17.36 13.21 -18.13
N GLY A 808 -17.34 13.07 -19.46
CA GLY A 808 -17.75 14.11 -20.39
C GLY A 808 -16.77 15.29 -20.49
N PHE A 809 -15.50 15.10 -20.11
CA PHE A 809 -14.48 16.14 -20.15
C PHE A 809 -13.92 16.33 -21.57
N VAL A 810 -13.92 17.58 -22.03
CA VAL A 810 -13.24 18.03 -23.24
C VAL A 810 -12.13 18.99 -22.86
N HIS A 811 -10.90 18.67 -23.28
CA HIS A 811 -9.71 19.48 -22.98
C HIS A 811 -9.66 20.78 -23.79
N GLY A 812 -10.13 20.74 -25.04
CA GLY A 812 -10.23 21.90 -25.93
C GLY A 812 -8.94 22.28 -26.67
N VAL A 813 -7.75 21.88 -26.17
CA VAL A 813 -6.44 22.12 -26.83
C VAL A 813 -5.49 20.93 -26.61
N LEU A 814 -5.75 19.81 -27.32
CA LEU A 814 -4.91 18.62 -27.29
C LEU A 814 -3.73 18.70 -28.27
N ASN A 815 -2.92 19.75 -28.13
CA ASN A 815 -1.62 19.85 -28.80
C ASN A 815 -0.60 18.90 -28.15
N THR A 816 0.47 18.51 -28.85
CA THR A 816 1.48 17.59 -28.28
C THR A 816 2.30 18.22 -27.15
N ASP A 817 2.41 19.55 -27.11
CA ASP A 817 2.95 20.31 -25.98
C ASP A 817 2.02 20.37 -24.76
N ASN A 818 0.79 19.85 -24.86
CA ASN A 818 -0.15 19.70 -23.74
C ASN A 818 -0.41 18.23 -23.37
N MET A 819 0.34 17.29 -23.95
CA MET A 819 0.32 15.88 -23.58
C MET A 819 1.42 15.59 -22.56
N SER A 820 1.04 15.27 -21.32
CA SER A 820 1.99 14.85 -20.29
C SER A 820 2.55 13.46 -20.56
N VAL A 821 3.85 13.28 -20.32
CA VAL A 821 4.51 11.96 -20.32
C VAL A 821 3.86 11.00 -19.32
N LEU A 822 3.49 11.50 -18.14
CA LEU A 822 2.96 10.68 -17.04
C LEU A 822 1.46 10.35 -17.17
N GLY A 823 0.81 10.70 -18.29
CA GLY A 823 -0.62 10.47 -18.48
C GLY A 823 -1.51 11.22 -17.47
N ILE A 824 -1.13 12.45 -17.12
CA ILE A 824 -1.93 13.38 -16.31
C ILE A 824 -2.45 14.54 -17.17
N THR A 825 -3.64 15.06 -16.84
CA THR A 825 -4.17 16.29 -17.45
C THR A 825 -3.26 17.47 -17.10
N ILE A 826 -2.81 18.22 -18.11
CA ILE A 826 -2.06 19.47 -17.94
C ILE A 826 -2.65 20.56 -18.85
N ASP A 827 -2.33 21.81 -18.53
CA ASP A 827 -2.68 23.00 -19.32
C ASP A 827 -4.20 23.20 -19.55
N TYR A 828 -4.89 23.42 -18.43
CA TYR A 828 -6.31 23.79 -18.40
C TYR A 828 -6.54 25.19 -18.98
N GLY A 829 -6.80 25.26 -20.29
CA GLY A 829 -7.27 26.46 -21.00
C GLY A 829 -8.80 26.43 -21.16
N PRO A 830 -9.34 26.44 -22.39
CA PRO A 830 -10.78 26.34 -22.67
C PRO A 830 -11.25 24.89 -22.59
N PHE A 831 -11.08 24.26 -21.43
CA PHE A 831 -11.68 22.96 -21.15
C PHE A 831 -13.18 23.12 -20.87
N GLY A 832 -13.93 22.01 -20.89
CA GLY A 832 -15.32 22.01 -20.49
C GLY A 832 -15.80 20.62 -20.11
N PHE A 833 -16.68 20.55 -19.11
CA PHE A 833 -17.47 19.36 -18.83
C PHE A 833 -18.78 19.44 -19.60
N MET A 834 -19.08 18.39 -20.36
CA MET A 834 -20.28 18.29 -21.17
C MET A 834 -21.54 18.33 -20.30
N GLU A 835 -22.45 19.24 -20.64
CA GLU A 835 -23.75 19.37 -20.00
C GLU A 835 -24.77 18.49 -20.73
N GLU A 836 -25.54 19.05 -21.66
CA GLU A 836 -26.35 18.27 -22.61
C GLU A 836 -25.44 17.44 -23.52
N PHE A 837 -25.76 16.16 -23.74
CA PHE A 837 -24.94 15.29 -24.58
C PHE A 837 -24.88 15.80 -26.03
N ASP A 838 -23.65 16.04 -26.50
CA ASP A 838 -23.35 16.37 -27.88
C ASP A 838 -22.04 15.66 -28.28
N PRO A 839 -22.08 14.66 -29.18
CA PRO A 839 -20.85 13.96 -29.60
C PRO A 839 -19.85 14.91 -30.31
N LEU A 840 -20.34 16.03 -30.84
CA LEU A 840 -19.54 17.08 -31.47
C LEU A 840 -19.31 18.30 -30.56
N TYR A 841 -19.52 18.16 -29.24
CA TYR A 841 -19.27 19.22 -28.26
C TYR A 841 -17.83 19.71 -28.35
N LYS A 842 -17.65 21.01 -28.56
CA LYS A 842 -16.37 21.72 -28.41
C LYS A 842 -16.45 22.62 -27.19
N SER A 843 -15.39 22.66 -26.39
CA SER A 843 -15.25 23.60 -25.28
C SER A 843 -14.50 24.88 -25.67
N ASN A 844 -13.74 24.83 -26.77
CA ASN A 844 -12.92 25.92 -27.29
C ASN A 844 -13.57 26.55 -28.53
N GLU A 845 -13.89 27.84 -28.48
CA GLU A 845 -14.49 28.54 -29.61
C GLU A 845 -13.53 28.73 -30.79
N SER A 846 -12.23 28.90 -30.53
CA SER A 846 -11.17 28.99 -31.54
C SER A 846 -10.93 27.68 -32.30
N ASP A 847 -11.47 26.55 -31.82
CA ASP A 847 -11.49 25.29 -32.55
C ASP A 847 -12.64 25.29 -33.57
N HIS A 848 -12.48 26.07 -34.63
CA HIS A 848 -13.47 26.22 -35.70
C HIS A 848 -13.75 24.89 -36.42
N ASP A 849 -12.71 24.07 -36.62
CA ASP A 849 -12.79 22.76 -37.30
C ASP A 849 -13.28 21.62 -36.39
N ARG A 850 -13.57 21.90 -35.11
CA ARG A 850 -13.91 20.90 -34.08
C ARG A 850 -12.87 19.79 -33.94
N ARG A 851 -11.59 20.10 -34.17
CA ARG A 851 -10.46 19.16 -34.10
C ARG A 851 -10.37 18.49 -32.73
N TYR A 852 -10.72 19.19 -31.66
CA TYR A 852 -10.61 18.75 -30.27
C TYR A 852 -11.98 18.52 -29.61
N CYS A 853 -13.04 18.35 -30.40
CA CYS A 853 -14.36 18.01 -29.87
C CYS A 853 -14.38 16.63 -29.20
N TYR A 854 -15.39 16.40 -28.36
CA TYR A 854 -15.48 15.23 -27.47
C TYR A 854 -15.14 13.90 -28.15
N THR A 855 -15.77 13.55 -29.27
CA THR A 855 -15.50 12.31 -30.02
C THR A 855 -14.13 12.29 -30.68
N LYS A 856 -13.64 13.44 -31.18
CA LYS A 856 -12.33 13.54 -31.85
C LYS A 856 -11.14 13.40 -30.91
N GLN A 857 -11.30 13.63 -29.60
CA GLN A 857 -10.22 13.43 -28.61
C GLN A 857 -9.58 12.02 -28.71
N VAL A 858 -10.37 11.00 -29.07
CA VAL A 858 -9.91 9.61 -29.25
C VAL A 858 -8.87 9.50 -30.37
N GLU A 859 -9.19 10.03 -31.55
CA GLU A 859 -8.32 10.02 -32.73
C GLU A 859 -7.09 10.92 -32.52
N ILE A 860 -7.29 12.09 -31.90
CA ILE A 860 -6.22 13.05 -31.62
C ILE A 860 -5.20 12.49 -30.61
N VAL A 861 -5.62 11.80 -29.56
CA VAL A 861 -4.70 11.17 -28.60
C VAL A 861 -3.84 10.11 -29.29
N MET A 862 -4.42 9.29 -30.17
CA MET A 862 -3.66 8.32 -30.97
C MET A 862 -2.68 9.01 -31.92
N TRP A 863 -3.09 10.12 -32.55
CA TRP A 863 -2.21 10.94 -33.38
C TRP A 863 -1.06 11.56 -32.57
N ASN A 864 -1.32 12.05 -31.36
CA ASN A 864 -0.29 12.59 -30.46
C ASN A 864 0.69 11.50 -29.99
N LEU A 865 0.23 10.28 -29.71
CA LEU A 865 1.10 9.13 -29.41
C LEU A 865 1.96 8.73 -30.62
N MET A 866 1.42 8.81 -31.84
CA MET A 866 2.21 8.65 -33.07
C MET A 866 3.31 9.74 -33.20
N LYS A 867 3.03 10.98 -32.79
CA LYS A 867 4.05 12.05 -32.75
C LYS A 867 5.14 11.79 -31.71
N LEU A 868 4.79 11.30 -30.53
CA LEU A 868 5.78 10.86 -29.55
C LEU A 868 6.65 9.72 -30.12
N LEU A 869 6.06 8.73 -30.79
CA LEU A 869 6.82 7.64 -31.42
C LEU A 869 7.80 8.17 -32.48
N GLN A 870 7.37 9.10 -33.33
CA GLN A 870 8.22 9.77 -34.32
C GLN A 870 9.38 10.54 -33.67
N ALA A 871 9.17 11.12 -32.48
CA ALA A 871 10.23 11.79 -31.72
C ALA A 871 11.22 10.81 -31.06
N LEU A 872 10.78 9.59 -30.74
CA LEU A 872 11.63 8.55 -30.15
C LEU A 872 12.40 7.73 -31.20
N THR A 873 11.95 7.70 -32.47
CA THR A 873 12.62 6.96 -33.57
C THR A 873 14.14 7.14 -33.65
N PRO A 874 14.75 8.33 -33.43
CA PRO A 874 16.22 8.50 -33.44
C PRO A 874 16.99 7.71 -32.37
N LEU A 875 16.29 7.10 -31.41
CA LEU A 875 16.85 6.25 -30.35
C LEU A 875 16.54 4.75 -30.53
N LEU A 876 15.75 4.38 -31.54
CA LEU A 876 15.25 3.02 -31.75
C LEU A 876 15.93 2.36 -32.96
N THR A 877 16.14 1.05 -32.88
CA THR A 877 16.43 0.23 -34.07
C THR A 877 15.16 0.07 -34.94
N GLU A 878 15.32 -0.46 -36.16
CA GLU A 878 14.20 -0.74 -37.07
C GLU A 878 13.23 -1.79 -36.47
N THR A 879 13.77 -2.83 -35.82
CA THR A 879 12.99 -3.85 -35.10
C THR A 879 12.21 -3.25 -33.95
N GLN A 880 12.86 -2.43 -33.12
CA GLN A 880 12.22 -1.75 -31.98
C GLN A 880 11.17 -0.73 -32.42
N SER A 881 11.41 0.00 -33.51
CA SER A 881 10.43 0.91 -34.10
C SER A 881 9.18 0.15 -34.58
N SER A 882 9.39 -1.01 -35.22
CA SER A 882 8.30 -1.90 -35.65
C SER A 882 7.50 -2.47 -34.47
N GLN A 883 8.17 -2.84 -33.38
CA GLN A 883 7.55 -3.30 -32.12
C GLN A 883 6.74 -2.19 -31.44
N ALA A 884 7.30 -0.97 -31.34
CA ALA A 884 6.62 0.19 -30.79
C ALA A 884 5.38 0.59 -31.62
N PHE A 885 5.46 0.53 -32.96
CA PHE A 885 4.30 0.73 -33.84
C PHE A 885 3.20 -0.31 -33.59
N LYS A 886 3.57 -1.59 -33.46
CA LYS A 886 2.61 -2.68 -33.13
C LYS A 886 1.96 -2.49 -31.76
N ILE A 887 2.66 -1.92 -30.78
CA ILE A 887 2.09 -1.55 -29.47
C ILE A 887 1.04 -0.46 -29.65
N LEU A 888 1.33 0.60 -30.41
CA LEU A 888 0.39 1.68 -30.70
C LEU A 888 -0.86 1.17 -31.43
N GLU A 889 -0.72 0.31 -32.44
CA GLU A 889 -1.87 -0.33 -33.09
C GLU A 889 -2.72 -1.16 -32.11
N THR A 890 -2.07 -1.87 -31.19
CA THR A 890 -2.75 -2.75 -30.23
C THR A 890 -3.55 -1.94 -29.21
N GLU A 891 -2.99 -0.86 -28.67
CA GLU A 891 -3.72 0.04 -27.78
C GLU A 891 -4.86 0.76 -28.52
N ALA A 892 -4.65 1.19 -29.77
CA ALA A 892 -5.72 1.77 -30.60
C ALA A 892 -6.89 0.79 -30.83
N LYS A 893 -6.60 -0.48 -31.17
CA LYS A 893 -7.60 -1.54 -31.35
C LYS A 893 -8.37 -1.85 -30.06
N ASN A 894 -7.71 -1.79 -28.91
CA ASN A 894 -8.31 -2.10 -27.60
C ASN A 894 -9.05 -0.93 -26.94
N LEU A 895 -8.91 0.29 -27.45
CA LEU A 895 -9.42 1.51 -26.83
C LEU A 895 -10.95 1.55 -26.72
N TYR A 896 -11.67 1.29 -27.82
CA TYR A 896 -13.14 1.24 -27.80
C TYR A 896 -13.69 0.11 -26.89
N PRO A 897 -13.17 -1.14 -26.94
CA PRO A 897 -13.52 -2.17 -25.96
C PRO A 897 -13.34 -1.75 -24.49
N LYS A 898 -12.19 -1.14 -24.14
CA LYS A 898 -11.93 -0.63 -22.78
C LYS A 898 -12.92 0.50 -22.41
N LEU A 899 -13.24 1.38 -23.37
CA LEU A 899 -14.16 2.49 -23.17
C LEU A 899 -15.61 2.01 -22.92
N ASN A 900 -16.10 1.07 -23.72
CA ASN A 900 -17.42 0.47 -23.57
C ASN A 900 -17.53 -0.36 -22.30
N GLU A 901 -16.47 -1.08 -21.90
CA GLU A 901 -16.40 -1.73 -20.59
C GLU A 901 -16.53 -0.69 -19.46
N SER A 902 -15.83 0.44 -19.59
CA SER A 902 -15.93 1.53 -18.62
C SER A 902 -17.32 2.15 -18.57
N PHE A 903 -18.02 2.33 -19.70
CA PHE A 903 -19.42 2.79 -19.71
C PHE A 903 -20.39 1.73 -19.14
N SER A 904 -20.16 0.44 -19.42
CA SER A 904 -20.93 -0.67 -18.81
C SER A 904 -20.81 -0.64 -17.28
N GLN A 905 -19.61 -0.40 -16.75
CA GLN A 905 -19.38 -0.22 -15.32
C GLN A 905 -20.01 1.07 -14.76
N LYS A 906 -20.22 2.15 -15.55
CA LYS A 906 -21.02 3.32 -15.12
C LYS A 906 -22.50 2.98 -14.93
N LEU A 907 -23.00 1.96 -15.63
CA LEU A 907 -24.35 1.39 -15.46
C LEU A 907 -24.39 0.28 -14.40
N GLY A 908 -23.32 0.07 -13.64
CA GLY A 908 -23.28 -0.96 -12.59
C GLY A 908 -23.25 -2.41 -13.10
N LEU A 909 -23.11 -2.60 -14.42
CA LEU A 909 -22.95 -3.93 -15.02
C LEU A 909 -21.63 -4.56 -14.60
N LYS A 910 -21.60 -5.89 -14.58
CA LYS A 910 -20.40 -6.67 -14.26
C LYS A 910 -19.55 -6.93 -15.51
N ASN A 911 -20.21 -7.13 -16.64
CA ASN A 911 -19.57 -7.45 -17.92
C ASN A 911 -19.84 -6.34 -18.96
N ARG A 912 -18.96 -6.22 -19.96
CA ARG A 912 -19.15 -5.32 -21.11
C ARG A 912 -20.43 -5.69 -21.89
N HIS A 913 -21.18 -4.69 -22.34
CA HIS A 913 -22.30 -4.86 -23.27
C HIS A 913 -22.33 -3.67 -24.25
N ASP A 914 -21.82 -3.87 -25.46
CA ASP A 914 -21.54 -2.77 -26.39
C ASP A 914 -22.84 -2.14 -26.93
N GLU A 915 -23.80 -2.97 -27.31
CA GLU A 915 -25.09 -2.61 -27.89
C GLU A 915 -25.96 -1.77 -26.94
N LEU A 916 -25.90 -2.05 -25.63
CA LEU A 916 -26.63 -1.29 -24.62
C LEU A 916 -26.03 0.11 -24.42
N ILE A 917 -24.70 0.25 -24.58
CA ILE A 917 -24.01 1.55 -24.52
C ILE A 917 -24.29 2.36 -25.79
N GLU A 918 -24.28 1.72 -26.97
CA GLU A 918 -24.69 2.36 -28.23
C GLU A 918 -26.14 2.87 -28.15
N LEU A 919 -27.08 2.03 -27.68
CA LEU A 919 -28.48 2.41 -27.49
C LEU A 919 -28.65 3.56 -26.48
N LEU A 920 -27.88 3.56 -25.40
CA LEU A 920 -27.89 4.66 -24.43
C LEU A 920 -27.45 5.98 -25.09
N PHE A 921 -26.36 5.97 -25.86
CA PHE A 921 -25.84 7.16 -26.51
C PHE A 921 -26.77 7.69 -27.62
N GLU A 922 -27.38 6.81 -28.41
CA GLU A 922 -28.44 7.17 -29.37
C GLU A 922 -29.56 7.96 -28.69
N MET A 923 -30.09 7.44 -27.57
CA MET A 923 -31.12 8.13 -26.80
C MET A 923 -30.64 9.44 -26.18
N MET A 924 -29.41 9.48 -25.66
CA MET A 924 -28.82 10.69 -25.07
C MET A 924 -28.68 11.80 -26.11
N GLU A 925 -28.29 11.47 -27.35
CA GLU A 925 -28.16 12.42 -28.45
C GLU A 925 -29.53 12.92 -28.92
N GLY A 926 -30.46 12.01 -29.19
CA GLY A 926 -31.83 12.34 -29.63
C GLY A 926 -32.62 13.19 -28.62
N THR A 927 -32.32 13.05 -27.32
CA THR A 927 -32.98 13.81 -26.24
C THR A 927 -32.17 14.99 -25.71
N ARG A 928 -30.89 15.14 -26.10
CA ARG A 928 -29.92 16.08 -25.51
C ARG A 928 -29.89 15.98 -23.98
N THR A 929 -29.91 14.76 -23.44
CA THR A 929 -29.94 14.53 -21.98
C THR A 929 -28.63 14.95 -21.32
N ASP A 930 -28.69 15.43 -20.07
CA ASP A 930 -27.48 15.83 -19.32
C ASP A 930 -26.59 14.63 -19.03
N PHE A 931 -25.33 14.71 -19.46
CA PHE A 931 -24.39 13.61 -19.42
C PHE A 931 -24.11 13.14 -17.98
N THR A 932 -23.76 14.07 -17.09
CA THR A 932 -23.39 13.73 -15.70
C THR A 932 -24.61 13.28 -14.91
N MET A 933 -25.70 14.05 -14.96
CA MET A 933 -26.86 13.81 -14.11
C MET A 933 -27.66 12.58 -14.52
N LEU A 934 -27.61 12.13 -15.78
CA LEU A 934 -28.22 10.86 -16.17
C LEU A 934 -27.59 9.68 -15.41
N PHE A 935 -26.28 9.49 -15.54
CA PHE A 935 -25.56 8.41 -14.88
C PHE A 935 -25.68 8.48 -13.35
N ARG A 936 -25.74 9.70 -12.79
CA ARG A 936 -25.95 9.90 -11.35
C ARG A 936 -27.37 9.55 -10.93
N GLN A 937 -28.41 10.08 -11.58
CA GLN A 937 -29.80 9.82 -11.20
C GLN A 937 -30.17 8.35 -11.41
N MET A 938 -29.63 7.66 -12.43
CA MET A 938 -29.78 6.21 -12.57
C MET A 938 -29.16 5.42 -11.41
N SER A 939 -28.15 5.97 -10.70
CA SER A 939 -27.54 5.36 -9.49
C SER A 939 -28.33 5.59 -8.19
N GLU A 940 -29.27 6.53 -8.24
CA GLU A 940 -30.13 6.94 -7.13
C GLU A 940 -31.58 6.45 -7.31
N THR A 941 -31.93 5.95 -8.49
CA THR A 941 -33.29 5.50 -8.86
C THR A 941 -33.37 3.97 -8.92
N PRO A 942 -34.19 3.30 -8.07
CA PRO A 942 -34.41 1.85 -8.12
C PRO A 942 -35.01 1.36 -9.44
N MET A 943 -34.81 0.08 -9.78
CA MET A 943 -35.29 -0.51 -11.04
C MET A 943 -36.81 -0.41 -11.21
N GLU A 944 -37.58 -0.63 -10.14
CA GLU A 944 -39.04 -0.46 -10.10
C GLU A 944 -39.48 0.95 -10.57
N GLN A 945 -38.73 1.98 -10.18
CA GLN A 945 -39.01 3.37 -10.54
C GLN A 945 -38.51 3.69 -11.96
N LEU A 946 -37.38 3.13 -12.39
CA LEU A 946 -36.90 3.24 -13.79
C LEU A 946 -37.89 2.66 -14.81
N ARG A 947 -38.69 1.66 -14.42
CA ARG A 947 -39.81 1.13 -15.21
C ARG A 947 -40.92 2.15 -15.45
N GLN A 948 -41.08 3.12 -14.55
CA GLN A 948 -42.12 4.15 -14.54
C GLN A 948 -41.50 5.57 -14.64
N PRO A 949 -40.84 5.92 -15.75
CA PRO A 949 -39.97 7.10 -15.84
C PRO A 949 -40.65 8.47 -15.61
N LYS A 950 -41.98 8.53 -15.52
CA LYS A 950 -42.72 9.74 -15.12
C LYS A 950 -42.47 10.16 -13.67
N THR A 951 -42.02 9.25 -12.81
CA THR A 951 -41.69 9.53 -11.40
C THR A 951 -40.19 9.69 -11.15
N CYS A 952 -39.37 9.61 -12.20
CA CYS A 952 -37.91 9.74 -12.11
C CYS A 952 -37.45 11.20 -12.09
N ASN A 953 -36.22 11.42 -11.63
CA ASN A 953 -35.57 12.72 -11.67
C ASN A 953 -35.34 13.22 -13.11
N TRP A 954 -35.13 14.54 -13.26
CA TRP A 954 -35.25 15.27 -14.51
C TRP A 954 -34.40 14.76 -15.70
N ALA A 955 -33.20 14.23 -15.47
CA ALA A 955 -32.33 13.75 -16.54
C ALA A 955 -32.77 12.38 -17.05
N VAL A 956 -33.16 11.48 -16.15
CA VAL A 956 -33.77 10.18 -16.50
C VAL A 956 -35.12 10.41 -17.19
N HIS A 957 -35.92 11.36 -16.70
CA HIS A 957 -37.19 11.72 -17.32
C HIS A 957 -37.00 12.27 -18.75
N LYS A 958 -35.99 13.11 -18.98
CA LYS A 958 -35.64 13.64 -20.31
C LYS A 958 -35.21 12.53 -21.27
N LEU A 959 -34.37 11.59 -20.83
CA LEU A 959 -33.99 10.41 -21.62
C LEU A 959 -35.22 9.56 -22.01
N ALA A 960 -36.15 9.40 -21.07
CA ALA A 960 -37.34 8.58 -21.24
C ALA A 960 -38.41 9.14 -22.19
N THR A 961 -38.20 10.34 -22.74
CA THR A 961 -38.99 10.86 -23.86
C THR A 961 -38.61 10.20 -25.20
N HIS A 962 -37.46 9.50 -25.27
CA HIS A 962 -37.07 8.75 -26.45
C HIS A 962 -37.91 7.49 -26.65
N SER A 963 -38.28 7.19 -27.90
CA SER A 963 -39.05 6.00 -28.28
C SER A 963 -38.41 4.69 -27.80
N ASN A 964 -37.08 4.62 -27.83
CA ASN A 964 -36.31 3.43 -27.46
C ASN A 964 -36.16 3.20 -25.94
N TYR A 965 -36.65 4.08 -25.05
CA TYR A 965 -36.43 3.93 -23.60
C TYR A 965 -36.96 2.62 -23.02
N GLN A 966 -38.13 2.15 -23.49
CA GLN A 966 -38.70 0.88 -23.02
C GLN A 966 -37.89 -0.34 -23.49
N LYS A 967 -37.25 -0.26 -24.67
CA LYS A 967 -36.29 -1.27 -25.16
C LYS A 967 -35.05 -1.28 -24.26
N PHE A 968 -34.45 -0.10 -24.04
CA PHE A 968 -33.27 0.04 -23.17
C PHE A 968 -33.53 -0.46 -21.75
N TYR A 969 -34.65 -0.08 -21.12
CA TYR A 969 -35.01 -0.55 -19.78
C TYR A 969 -35.05 -2.09 -19.73
N LYS A 970 -35.68 -2.71 -20.73
CA LYS A 970 -35.78 -4.17 -20.82
C LYS A 970 -34.39 -4.81 -20.91
N GLU A 971 -33.59 -4.43 -21.92
CA GLU A 971 -32.25 -4.99 -22.16
C GLU A 971 -31.32 -4.77 -20.96
N TYR A 972 -31.39 -3.60 -20.31
CA TYR A 972 -30.65 -3.30 -19.08
C TYR A 972 -31.07 -4.19 -17.91
N SER A 973 -32.38 -4.42 -17.71
CA SER A 973 -32.88 -5.31 -16.66
C SER A 973 -32.46 -6.77 -16.86
N GLU A 974 -32.64 -7.30 -18.09
CA GLU A 974 -32.24 -8.66 -18.46
C GLU A 974 -30.73 -8.85 -18.31
N LYS A 975 -29.93 -7.80 -18.62
CA LYS A 975 -28.47 -7.85 -18.43
C LYS A 975 -28.05 -7.85 -16.95
N LEU A 976 -28.69 -7.05 -16.10
CA LEU A 976 -28.40 -7.03 -14.65
C LEU A 976 -28.72 -8.39 -13.99
N GLU A 977 -29.85 -9.00 -14.37
CA GLU A 977 -30.23 -10.34 -13.95
C GLU A 977 -29.22 -11.39 -14.43
N SER A 978 -28.81 -11.33 -15.71
CA SER A 978 -27.79 -12.22 -16.29
C SER A 978 -26.41 -12.08 -15.64
N ASP A 979 -26.01 -10.87 -15.26
CA ASP A 979 -24.74 -10.62 -14.56
C ASP A 979 -24.80 -10.98 -13.06
N GLY A 980 -26.00 -11.28 -12.54
CA GLY A 980 -26.26 -11.64 -11.14
C GLY A 980 -26.12 -10.47 -10.16
N VAL A 981 -26.40 -9.24 -10.60
CA VAL A 981 -26.21 -8.01 -9.81
C VAL A 981 -27.54 -7.57 -9.19
N THR A 982 -27.59 -7.41 -7.87
CA THR A 982 -28.79 -6.90 -7.19
C THR A 982 -28.94 -5.39 -7.37
N ASP A 983 -30.16 -4.86 -7.23
CA ASP A 983 -30.42 -3.42 -7.40
C ASP A 983 -29.63 -2.57 -6.38
N GLU A 984 -29.54 -3.03 -5.12
CA GLU A 984 -28.71 -2.38 -4.10
C GLU A 984 -27.22 -2.37 -4.48
N GLU A 985 -26.70 -3.49 -4.99
CA GLU A 985 -25.29 -3.60 -5.40
C GLU A 985 -24.99 -2.71 -6.63
N ARG A 986 -25.92 -2.68 -7.60
CA ARG A 986 -25.91 -1.79 -8.77
C ARG A 986 -25.83 -0.32 -8.33
N MET A 987 -26.79 0.15 -7.53
CA MET A 987 -26.83 1.53 -7.04
C MET A 987 -25.55 1.90 -6.27
N ASN A 988 -25.10 1.04 -5.36
CA ASN A 988 -23.89 1.28 -4.55
C ASN A 988 -22.61 1.33 -5.38
N LYS A 989 -22.48 0.51 -6.44
CA LYS A 989 -21.36 0.58 -7.40
C LYS A 989 -21.43 1.86 -8.23
N MET A 990 -22.60 2.19 -8.77
CA MET A 990 -22.78 3.35 -9.64
C MET A 990 -22.54 4.68 -8.91
N ARG A 991 -23.04 4.87 -7.68
CA ARG A 991 -22.83 6.12 -6.90
C ARG A 991 -21.35 6.42 -6.65
N LYS A 992 -20.52 5.39 -6.47
CA LYS A 992 -19.06 5.51 -6.27
C LYS A 992 -18.29 5.84 -7.56
N ARG A 993 -18.92 5.72 -8.73
CA ARG A 993 -18.30 5.84 -10.06
C ARG A 993 -18.87 6.98 -10.90
N ASN A 994 -20.07 7.45 -10.56
CA ASN A 994 -20.76 8.55 -11.22
C ASN A 994 -20.79 9.76 -10.28
N PRO A 995 -20.06 10.84 -10.59
CA PRO A 995 -20.07 12.04 -9.76
C PRO A 995 -21.45 12.69 -9.79
N ARG A 996 -21.83 13.35 -8.70
CA ARG A 996 -22.97 14.25 -8.61
C ARG A 996 -22.61 15.66 -9.07
N TYR A 997 -21.38 16.09 -8.81
CA TYR A 997 -20.88 17.41 -9.18
C TYR A 997 -19.66 17.32 -10.11
N VAL A 998 -19.68 18.13 -11.17
CA VAL A 998 -18.55 18.41 -12.07
C VAL A 998 -18.44 19.92 -12.25
N LEU A 999 -17.26 20.45 -12.59
CA LEU A 999 -17.07 21.88 -12.78
C LEU A 999 -17.70 22.32 -14.11
N ARG A 1000 -19.00 22.64 -14.10
CA ARG A 1000 -19.72 23.16 -15.26
C ARG A 1000 -19.24 24.57 -15.58
N ASN A 1001 -19.20 24.92 -16.87
CA ASN A 1001 -18.67 26.22 -17.31
C ASN A 1001 -19.43 27.40 -16.70
N TRP A 1002 -20.74 27.26 -16.43
CA TRP A 1002 -21.53 28.31 -15.79
C TRP A 1002 -21.22 28.51 -14.31
N MET A 1003 -20.84 27.44 -13.59
CA MET A 1003 -20.39 27.54 -12.20
C MET A 1003 -19.07 28.32 -12.13
N ALA A 1004 -18.13 27.96 -13.00
CA ALA A 1004 -16.86 28.67 -13.13
C ALA A 1004 -17.09 30.15 -13.50
N GLN A 1005 -17.94 30.42 -14.51
CA GLN A 1005 -18.26 31.79 -14.93
C GLN A 1005 -18.95 32.60 -13.83
N GLU A 1006 -19.93 32.05 -13.11
CA GLU A 1006 -20.60 32.75 -12.01
C GLU A 1006 -19.59 33.13 -10.92
N ALA A 1007 -18.70 32.21 -10.55
CA ALA A 1007 -17.64 32.49 -9.58
C ALA A 1007 -16.61 33.53 -10.08
N ILE A 1008 -16.27 33.53 -11.37
CA ILE A 1008 -15.42 34.55 -12.00
C ILE A 1008 -16.12 35.92 -11.99
N GLU A 1009 -17.40 36.00 -12.38
CA GLU A 1009 -18.12 37.28 -12.42
C GLU A 1009 -18.34 37.89 -11.03
N ILE A 1010 -18.56 37.07 -10.00
CA ILE A 1010 -18.66 37.52 -8.61
C ILE A 1010 -17.28 38.05 -8.15
N ALA A 1011 -16.20 37.34 -8.47
CA ALA A 1011 -14.83 37.74 -8.16
C ALA A 1011 -14.43 39.06 -8.84
N ASP A 1012 -14.69 39.22 -10.14
CA ASP A 1012 -14.28 40.41 -10.90
C ASP A 1012 -15.12 41.65 -10.57
N LYS A 1013 -16.44 41.50 -10.40
CA LYS A 1013 -17.35 42.64 -10.18
C LYS A 1013 -17.39 43.11 -8.73
N ASN A 1014 -17.32 42.17 -7.78
CA ASN A 1014 -17.56 42.46 -6.36
C ASN A 1014 -16.30 42.27 -5.49
N ASP A 1015 -15.18 41.82 -6.08
CA ASP A 1015 -13.97 41.44 -5.35
C ASP A 1015 -14.19 40.30 -4.34
N ASP A 1016 -15.22 39.48 -4.58
CA ASP A 1016 -15.73 38.43 -3.69
C ASP A 1016 -15.37 37.03 -4.21
N PHE A 1017 -14.62 36.28 -3.40
CA PHE A 1017 -14.12 34.95 -3.73
C PHE A 1017 -14.80 33.83 -2.95
N THR A 1018 -15.94 34.10 -2.30
CA THR A 1018 -16.71 33.10 -1.54
C THR A 1018 -17.16 31.95 -2.42
N GLU A 1019 -17.61 32.22 -3.65
CA GLU A 1019 -18.11 31.19 -4.56
C GLU A 1019 -16.99 30.32 -5.15
N VAL A 1020 -15.82 30.91 -5.46
CA VAL A 1020 -14.60 30.15 -5.84
C VAL A 1020 -14.24 29.14 -4.73
N ASN A 1021 -14.25 29.59 -3.47
CA ASN A 1021 -13.97 28.74 -2.33
C ASN A 1021 -15.09 27.71 -2.06
N ARG A 1022 -16.36 28.00 -2.39
CA ARG A 1022 -17.46 27.01 -2.36
C ARG A 1022 -17.25 25.91 -3.39
N LEU A 1023 -16.97 26.26 -4.64
CA LEU A 1023 -16.72 25.30 -5.71
C LEU A 1023 -15.55 24.37 -5.38
N LEU A 1024 -14.46 24.91 -4.82
CA LEU A 1024 -13.32 24.11 -4.38
C LEU A 1024 -13.70 23.08 -3.30
N ARG A 1025 -14.53 23.44 -2.31
CA ARG A 1025 -15.05 22.49 -1.31
C ARG A 1025 -15.93 21.43 -1.95
N VAL A 1026 -16.93 21.83 -2.73
CA VAL A 1026 -17.90 20.90 -3.35
C VAL A 1026 -17.20 19.88 -4.25
N LEU A 1027 -16.28 20.35 -5.09
CA LEU A 1027 -15.54 19.52 -6.04
C LEU A 1027 -14.43 18.67 -5.39
N SER A 1028 -14.12 18.89 -4.10
CA SER A 1028 -13.26 17.96 -3.34
C SER A 1028 -13.97 16.64 -2.98
N LYS A 1029 -15.31 16.62 -3.02
CA LYS A 1029 -16.17 15.47 -2.68
C LYS A 1029 -17.25 15.24 -3.77
N PRO A 1030 -16.88 15.08 -5.05
CA PRO A 1030 -17.83 15.17 -6.16
C PRO A 1030 -18.83 13.99 -6.25
N PHE A 1031 -18.63 12.92 -5.47
CA PHE A 1031 -19.52 11.75 -5.41
C PHE A 1031 -20.48 11.77 -4.20
N GLU A 1032 -20.23 12.63 -3.21
CA GLU A 1032 -21.07 12.80 -2.02
C GLU A 1032 -22.12 13.87 -2.30
N GLU A 1033 -23.33 13.71 -1.74
CA GLU A 1033 -24.36 14.76 -1.79
C GLU A 1033 -24.09 15.81 -0.70
N GLN A 1034 -24.22 17.09 -1.05
CA GLN A 1034 -23.80 18.21 -0.22
C GLN A 1034 -24.87 19.30 -0.22
N ALA A 1035 -25.44 19.62 0.95
CA ALA A 1035 -26.55 20.58 1.07
C ALA A 1035 -26.20 21.96 0.46
N GLU A 1036 -24.98 22.48 0.67
CA GLU A 1036 -24.55 23.77 0.11
C GLU A 1036 -24.49 23.81 -1.42
N ALA A 1037 -24.41 22.64 -2.07
CA ALA A 1037 -24.41 22.48 -3.53
C ALA A 1037 -25.83 22.30 -4.08
N GLU A 1038 -26.69 21.56 -3.36
CA GLU A 1038 -28.10 21.39 -3.73
C GLU A 1038 -28.87 22.72 -3.64
N GLU A 1039 -28.65 23.51 -2.58
CA GLU A 1039 -29.25 24.84 -2.41
C GLU A 1039 -28.84 25.84 -3.51
N ARG A 1040 -27.62 25.73 -4.03
CA ARG A 1040 -27.14 26.51 -5.19
C ARG A 1040 -27.57 25.94 -6.54
N GLY A 1041 -28.28 24.81 -6.55
CA GLY A 1041 -28.76 24.17 -7.77
C GLY A 1041 -27.67 23.49 -8.61
N TYR A 1042 -26.53 23.11 -8.03
CA TYR A 1042 -25.41 22.52 -8.77
C TYR A 1042 -25.73 21.15 -9.41
N ALA A 1043 -26.75 20.44 -8.90
CA ALA A 1043 -27.32 19.21 -9.48
C ALA A 1043 -28.59 19.44 -10.32
N GLN A 1044 -29.00 20.70 -10.51
CA GLN A 1044 -30.19 21.07 -11.29
C GLN A 1044 -29.82 21.32 -12.78
N PRO A 1045 -30.81 21.44 -13.68
CA PRO A 1045 -30.54 21.79 -15.08
C PRO A 1045 -29.76 23.11 -15.19
N PRO A 1046 -28.80 23.23 -16.14
CA PRO A 1046 -28.03 24.46 -16.34
C PRO A 1046 -28.93 25.69 -16.57
N PRO A 1047 -28.61 26.86 -15.99
CA PRO A 1047 -29.41 28.07 -16.18
C PRO A 1047 -29.52 28.47 -17.65
N ASN A 1048 -30.68 28.96 -18.10
CA ASN A 1048 -30.91 29.32 -19.51
C ASN A 1048 -29.89 30.32 -20.09
N TRP A 1049 -29.22 31.13 -19.26
CA TRP A 1049 -28.18 32.05 -19.71
C TRP A 1049 -26.85 31.34 -20.04
N SER A 1050 -26.55 30.17 -19.44
CA SER A 1050 -25.28 29.45 -19.65
C SER A 1050 -25.07 29.01 -21.09
N LYS A 1051 -26.17 28.74 -21.82
CA LYS A 1051 -26.17 28.32 -23.23
C LYS A 1051 -25.56 29.36 -24.19
N ARG A 1052 -25.23 30.56 -23.70
CA ARG A 1052 -24.56 31.64 -24.46
C ARG A 1052 -23.08 31.81 -24.11
N LEU A 1053 -22.55 31.04 -23.16
CA LEU A 1053 -21.13 31.11 -22.77
C LEU A 1053 -20.23 30.61 -23.89
N LYS A 1054 -19.13 31.35 -24.09
CA LYS A 1054 -18.11 31.09 -25.10
C LYS A 1054 -16.75 31.17 -24.42
N LEU A 1055 -16.00 30.07 -24.45
CA LEU A 1055 -14.64 30.02 -23.90
C LEU A 1055 -13.64 29.89 -25.05
N SER A 1056 -12.54 30.64 -24.97
CA SER A 1056 -11.50 30.71 -26.00
C SER A 1056 -10.13 30.44 -25.37
N CYS A 1057 -9.21 29.85 -26.15
CA CYS A 1057 -7.83 29.73 -25.70
C CYS A 1057 -7.08 31.03 -25.95
N SER A 1058 -6.76 31.78 -24.89
CA SER A 1058 -5.86 32.93 -24.98
C SER A 1058 -4.42 32.52 -24.70
N SER A 1059 -3.58 32.55 -25.74
CA SER A 1059 -2.11 32.62 -25.64
C SER A 1059 -1.60 33.55 -26.74
#